data_AF-A0A564Z720-F1
#
_entry.id   AF-A0A564Z720-F1
#
_cell.length_a   1.000
_cell.length_b   1.000
_cell.length_c   1.000
_cell.angle_alpha   90.00
_cell.angle_beta   90.00
_cell.angle_gamma   90.00
#
_symmetry.space_group_name_H-M   'P 1'
#
loop_
_entity.id
_entity.type
_entity.pdbx_description
1 polymer ?
#
loop_
_entity_poly.entity_id
_entity_poly.type
_entity_poly.pdbx_seq_one_letter_code
_entity_poly.pdbx_strand_id
1 'polypeptide(L)'
;MAEPEEVAEINYEEQYRILSEENKKLSIDIASLQLSNRSLVNQNRDEKKKVMDCRLQISDLESRLKTLDNIKLELSETQLQAERLRQTLDANENKLQNTERRATEAEGLVKVKDSIIDKQRKFSKELEDEVQNITGVVDHLKSHCAKLEGDLCKALERAEESDKLRDALASKTALLDKIAESSKGVSDSGLAAANQYFKEQEAKMKDELALMKQVKSELEKALKEMTTERDNLQSNIEEQSKSIVELKEKCANLETAVKESKNSDKRSKNDMNSRLIGPALPPWLLEEKKPDPNEIEKLNNTDPATLRTRVIDLEGKVHELKQLVTYREDVILRIYQEIQKKSSKLEASEVERSSLSAQVGILKKELNALRGSGRRSEVGYPPEIEIEIERLRGKRDREYQRRKRAEAEMDEMEAELNEMKEKVKKMEDELAEIANAPKPVIHAGDPVDKARIAELQTVVNQLRLDNESKRSELFDLRSRFEEKSAMLESLSNDIKAKERQVVDLTTELTNKSSQLEQTIKELESVRLRAIRGGVETERWQMDLNSVRTSNRFLSQQTNELRLRLTTTEEQLNEARKNLSVLKNRGGETSALNGHTDPELVKEVAELKSQLGNAKETITNLEGAESELSELKTKYDALIVQLKSVKQNTSVNNSTDSERLSQLLSDLKKEQESSAASAERVSQLTKQLAELETTLSETRQRLNGVMSENRRNDLEHAAGCQDAPISPPTKRARRSTRSSSNPTSQQLFSV
;
A
#
# COMPACT_ATOMS: atom_id res chain seq x y z
N MET A 1 13.60 152.61 -33.91
CA MET A 1 13.13 152.63 -35.30
C MET A 1 12.92 151.18 -35.70
N ALA A 2 11.72 150.87 -36.17
CA ALA A 2 11.27 149.52 -36.50
C ALA A 2 12.03 148.99 -37.72
N GLU A 3 12.65 147.82 -37.58
CA GLU A 3 12.94 146.95 -38.72
C GLU A 3 11.61 146.24 -39.08
N PRO A 4 11.26 146.16 -40.37
CA PRO A 4 9.95 145.70 -40.80
C PRO A 4 9.85 144.18 -40.64
N GLU A 5 8.76 143.73 -40.03
CA GLU A 5 8.28 142.35 -40.15
C GLU A 5 8.07 142.05 -41.64
N GLU A 6 8.97 141.26 -42.23
CA GLU A 6 8.68 140.57 -43.48
C GLU A 6 7.50 139.65 -43.23
N VAL A 7 6.31 140.11 -43.62
CA VAL A 7 5.15 139.26 -43.80
C VAL A 7 5.51 138.29 -44.92
N ALA A 8 6.03 137.11 -44.55
CA ALA A 8 6.23 136.02 -45.49
C ALA A 8 4.87 135.73 -46.15
N GLU A 9 4.74 136.03 -47.44
CA GLU A 9 3.57 135.67 -48.23
C GLU A 9 3.36 134.16 -48.10
N ILE A 10 2.36 133.77 -47.30
CA ILE A 10 1.97 132.37 -47.15
C ILE A 10 1.41 131.92 -48.49
N ASN A 11 2.21 131.16 -49.24
CA ASN A 11 1.74 130.49 -50.45
C ASN A 11 0.82 129.33 -50.04
N TYR A 12 -0.48 129.63 -49.92
CA TYR A 12 -1.52 128.68 -49.57
C TYR A 12 -1.59 127.48 -50.54
N GLU A 13 -1.20 127.68 -51.81
CA GLU A 13 -1.10 126.61 -52.80
C GLU A 13 -0.02 125.58 -52.40
N GLU A 14 1.15 126.04 -51.96
CA GLU A 14 2.26 125.18 -51.54
C GLU A 14 1.97 124.49 -50.20
N GLN A 15 1.32 125.18 -49.24
CA GLN A 15 0.88 124.54 -47.98
C GLN A 15 -0.19 123.47 -48.23
N TYR A 16 -1.15 123.72 -49.13
CA TYR A 16 -2.15 122.72 -49.52
C TYR A 16 -1.51 121.52 -50.22
N ARG A 17 -0.50 121.75 -51.05
CA ARG A 17 0.28 120.69 -51.70
C ARG A 17 1.01 119.82 -50.67
N ILE A 18 1.70 120.43 -49.71
CA ILE A 18 2.40 119.72 -48.62
C ILE A 18 1.42 118.90 -47.78
N LEU A 19 0.29 119.48 -47.35
CA LEU A 19 -0.74 118.75 -46.60
C LEU A 19 -1.35 117.60 -47.41
N SER A 20 -1.52 117.78 -48.73
CA SER A 20 -1.99 116.70 -49.62
C SER A 20 -0.96 115.57 -49.74
N GLU A 21 0.33 115.90 -49.85
CA GLU A 21 1.43 114.93 -49.86
C GLU A 21 1.55 114.19 -48.52
N GLU A 22 1.43 114.88 -47.39
CA GLU A 22 1.41 114.29 -46.05
C GLU A 22 0.19 113.38 -45.83
N ASN A 23 -1.00 113.78 -46.30
CA ASN A 23 -2.20 112.97 -46.18
C ASN A 23 -2.13 111.71 -47.07
N LYS A 24 -1.51 111.81 -48.26
CA LYS A 24 -1.18 110.65 -49.10
C LYS A 24 -0.19 109.72 -48.39
N LYS A 25 0.85 110.27 -47.77
CA LYS A 25 1.84 109.50 -46.99
C LYS A 25 1.17 108.78 -45.81
N LEU A 26 0.36 109.48 -45.03
CA LEU A 26 -0.41 108.89 -43.92
C LEU A 26 -1.36 107.79 -44.41
N SER A 27 -2.02 107.97 -45.56
CA SER A 27 -2.87 106.95 -46.15
C SER A 27 -2.09 105.70 -46.54
N ILE A 28 -0.88 105.86 -47.10
CA ILE A 28 0.03 104.74 -47.42
C ILE A 28 0.52 104.05 -46.15
N ASP A 29 0.87 104.81 -45.11
CA ASP A 29 1.34 104.26 -43.83
C ASP A 29 0.22 103.49 -43.12
N ILE A 30 -1.02 104.00 -43.12
CA ILE A 30 -2.21 103.30 -42.60
C ILE A 30 -2.45 101.99 -43.38
N ALA A 31 -2.42 102.03 -44.71
CA ALA A 31 -2.61 100.84 -45.54
C ALA A 31 -1.50 99.79 -45.29
N SER A 32 -0.25 100.23 -45.13
CA SER A 32 0.89 99.37 -44.81
C SER A 32 0.74 98.72 -43.43
N LEU A 33 0.32 99.50 -42.42
CA LEU A 33 0.03 98.98 -41.08
C LEU A 33 -1.15 98.00 -41.08
N GLN A 34 -2.20 98.25 -41.86
CA GLN A 34 -3.33 97.33 -42.00
C GLN A 34 -2.91 96.00 -42.65
N LEU A 35 -2.06 96.03 -43.68
CA LEU A 35 -1.50 94.83 -44.30
C LEU A 35 -0.60 94.05 -43.32
N SER A 36 0.26 94.76 -42.57
CA SER A 36 1.10 94.16 -41.53
C SER A 36 0.28 93.50 -40.42
N ASN A 37 -0.75 94.18 -39.91
CA ASN A 37 -1.66 93.62 -38.91
C ASN A 37 -2.41 92.41 -39.45
N ARG A 38 -2.87 92.44 -40.71
CA ARG A 38 -3.51 91.28 -41.34
C ARG A 38 -2.57 90.08 -41.46
N SER A 39 -1.30 90.33 -41.79
CA SER A 39 -0.25 89.30 -41.82
C SER A 39 -0.03 88.69 -40.43
N LEU A 40 0.10 89.52 -39.38
CA LEU A 40 0.29 89.07 -38.00
C LEU A 40 -0.91 88.28 -37.46
N VAL A 41 -2.14 88.66 -37.82
CA VAL A 41 -3.36 87.91 -37.45
C VAL A 41 -3.37 86.54 -38.12
N ASN A 42 -2.99 86.46 -39.39
CA ASN A 42 -2.88 85.19 -40.10
C ASN A 42 -1.79 84.30 -39.49
N GLN A 43 -0.61 84.87 -39.19
CA GLN A 43 0.46 84.15 -38.51
C GLN A 43 0.03 83.60 -37.15
N ASN A 44 -0.62 84.43 -36.32
CA ASN A 44 -1.16 83.98 -35.02
C ASN A 44 -2.20 82.87 -35.17
N ARG A 45 -3.04 82.93 -36.21
CA ARG A 45 -4.02 81.89 -36.51
C ARG A 45 -3.33 80.56 -36.85
N ASP A 46 -2.29 80.61 -37.68
CA ASP A 46 -1.53 79.43 -38.09
C ASP A 46 -0.73 78.84 -36.93
N GLU A 47 -0.12 79.68 -36.09
CA GLU A 47 0.57 79.26 -34.87
C GLU A 47 -0.40 78.62 -33.87
N LYS A 48 -1.59 79.20 -33.68
CA LYS A 48 -2.63 78.61 -32.82
C LYS A 48 -3.08 77.25 -33.34
N LYS A 49 -3.19 77.08 -34.67
CA LYS A 49 -3.49 75.78 -35.28
C LYS A 49 -2.39 74.76 -35.00
N LYS A 50 -1.12 75.14 -35.21
CA LYS A 50 0.04 74.27 -34.89
C LYS A 50 0.04 73.85 -33.42
N VAL A 51 -0.22 74.78 -32.50
CA VAL A 51 -0.30 74.47 -31.05
C VAL A 51 -1.44 73.49 -30.76
N MET A 52 -2.59 73.65 -31.41
CA MET A 52 -3.71 72.71 -31.27
C MET A 52 -3.36 71.32 -31.80
N ASP A 53 -2.72 71.23 -32.97
CA ASP A 53 -2.27 69.97 -33.56
C ASP A 53 -1.25 69.27 -32.64
N CYS A 54 -0.30 70.02 -32.06
CA CYS A 54 0.66 69.48 -31.09
C CYS A 54 -0.05 68.98 -29.81
N ARG A 55 -1.04 69.70 -29.29
CA ARG A 55 -1.81 69.26 -28.10
C ARG A 55 -2.57 67.96 -28.37
N LEU A 56 -3.15 67.81 -29.56
CA LEU A 56 -3.82 66.58 -29.98
C LEU A 56 -2.82 65.41 -30.08
N GLN A 57 -1.64 65.64 -30.66
CA GLN A 57 -0.58 64.63 -30.72
C GLN A 57 -0.08 64.22 -29.33
N ILE A 58 0.10 65.16 -28.41
CA ILE A 58 0.49 64.88 -27.02
C ILE A 58 -0.57 64.00 -26.35
N SER A 59 -1.86 64.35 -26.49
CA SER A 59 -2.95 63.56 -25.91
C SER A 59 -3.02 62.14 -26.48
N ASP A 60 -2.78 61.95 -27.78
CA ASP A 60 -2.69 60.61 -28.40
C ASP A 60 -1.49 59.82 -27.83
N LEU A 61 -0.33 60.46 -27.71
CA LEU A 61 0.86 59.83 -27.13
C LEU A 61 0.65 59.43 -25.66
N GLU A 62 0.01 60.27 -24.85
CA GLU A 62 -0.34 59.97 -23.46
C GLU A 62 -1.30 58.76 -23.35
N SER A 63 -2.30 58.68 -24.23
CA SER A 63 -3.21 57.53 -24.33
C SER A 63 -2.48 56.23 -24.69
N ARG A 64 -1.55 56.30 -25.65
CA ARG A 64 -0.72 55.17 -26.05
C ARG A 64 0.24 54.73 -24.94
N LEU A 65 0.80 55.69 -24.20
CA LEU A 65 1.68 55.41 -23.07
C LEU A 65 0.94 54.67 -21.95
N LYS A 66 -0.27 55.12 -21.62
CA LYS A 66 -1.15 54.44 -20.66
C LYS A 66 -1.51 53.01 -21.11
N THR A 67 -1.74 52.82 -22.40
CA THR A 67 -1.99 51.49 -22.98
C THR A 67 -0.75 50.59 -22.87
N LEU A 68 0.46 51.12 -23.09
CA LEU A 68 1.72 50.39 -22.92
C LEU A 68 1.96 49.99 -21.46
N ASP A 69 1.64 50.87 -20.51
CA ASP A 69 1.75 50.56 -19.07
C ASP A 69 0.81 49.41 -18.66
N ASN A 70 -0.41 49.39 -19.19
CA ASN A 70 -1.33 48.27 -18.97
C ASN A 70 -0.80 46.96 -19.56
N ILE A 71 -0.29 46.99 -20.81
CA ILE A 71 0.32 45.80 -21.44
C ILE A 71 1.53 45.31 -20.64
N LYS A 72 2.34 46.21 -20.08
CA LYS A 72 3.48 45.86 -19.24
C LYS A 72 3.05 45.16 -17.95
N LEU A 73 1.95 45.60 -17.33
CA LEU A 73 1.36 44.94 -16.17
C LEU A 73 0.86 43.54 -16.52
N GLU A 74 0.07 43.40 -17.59
CA GLU A 74 -0.41 42.10 -18.09
C GLU A 74 0.75 41.14 -18.42
N LEU A 75 1.83 41.66 -19.02
CA LEU A 75 3.04 40.87 -19.29
C LEU A 75 3.72 40.39 -17.99
N SER A 76 3.77 41.23 -16.96
CA SER A 76 4.34 40.83 -15.68
C SER A 76 3.51 39.78 -14.95
N GLU A 77 2.17 39.86 -15.05
CA GLU A 77 1.27 38.85 -14.47
C GLU A 77 1.37 37.51 -15.21
N THR A 78 1.42 37.54 -16.54
CA THR A 78 1.60 36.32 -17.35
C THR A 78 2.96 35.66 -17.11
N GLN A 79 4.03 36.45 -16.93
CA GLN A 79 5.34 35.92 -16.52
C GLN A 79 5.28 35.23 -15.14
N LEU A 80 4.64 35.86 -14.16
CA LEU A 80 4.45 35.28 -12.83
C LEU A 80 3.64 33.97 -12.90
N GLN A 81 2.61 33.92 -13.75
CA GLN A 81 1.81 32.72 -13.97
C GLN A 81 2.63 31.60 -14.62
N ALA A 82 3.47 31.92 -15.60
CA ALA A 82 4.36 30.95 -16.24
C ALA A 82 5.38 30.37 -15.24
N GLU A 83 5.90 31.17 -14.33
CA GLU A 83 6.83 30.73 -13.29
C GLU A 83 6.15 29.80 -12.27
N ARG A 84 4.91 30.11 -11.85
CA ARG A 84 4.10 29.21 -11.02
C ARG A 84 3.82 27.88 -11.70
N LEU A 85 3.55 27.88 -13.01
CA LEU A 85 3.36 26.67 -13.79
C LEU A 85 4.64 25.85 -13.87
N ARG A 86 5.81 26.47 -14.07
CA ARG A 86 7.12 25.79 -14.01
C ARG A 86 7.36 25.13 -12.66
N GLN A 87 7.17 25.85 -11.56
CA GLN A 87 7.33 25.29 -10.21
C GLN A 87 6.39 24.09 -9.97
N THR A 88 5.16 24.16 -10.49
CA THR A 88 4.19 23.06 -10.39
C THR A 88 4.63 21.86 -11.23
N LEU A 89 5.19 22.10 -12.42
CA LEU A 89 5.74 21.05 -13.29
C LEU A 89 6.92 20.34 -12.61
N ASP A 90 7.89 21.09 -12.08
CA ASP A 90 9.06 20.55 -11.38
C ASP A 90 8.63 19.72 -10.15
N ALA A 91 7.63 20.18 -9.40
CA ALA A 91 7.08 19.43 -8.27
C ALA A 91 6.42 18.12 -8.71
N ASN A 92 5.72 18.11 -9.85
CA ASN A 92 5.10 16.90 -10.40
C ASN A 92 6.15 15.93 -10.96
N GLU A 93 7.21 16.42 -11.60
CA GLU A 93 8.31 15.58 -12.09
C GLU A 93 9.05 14.89 -10.95
N ASN A 94 9.30 15.60 -9.84
CA ASN A 94 9.85 15.00 -8.63
C ASN A 94 8.92 13.94 -8.01
N LYS A 95 7.60 14.17 -8.00
CA LYS A 95 6.62 13.16 -7.56
C LYS A 95 6.65 11.94 -8.47
N LEU A 96 6.74 12.13 -9.78
CA LEU A 96 6.82 11.05 -10.77
C LEU A 96 8.07 10.19 -10.56
N GLN A 97 9.25 10.81 -10.41
CA GLN A 97 10.49 10.08 -10.13
C GLN A 97 10.41 9.28 -8.82
N ASN A 98 9.78 9.83 -7.79
CA ASN A 98 9.57 9.10 -6.53
C ASN A 98 8.56 7.95 -6.66
N THR A 99 7.55 8.07 -7.53
CA THR A 99 6.65 6.95 -7.84
C THR A 99 7.34 5.86 -8.66
N GLU A 100 8.19 6.23 -9.61
CA GLU A 100 8.98 5.27 -10.41
C GLU A 100 9.96 4.48 -9.53
N ARG A 101 10.67 5.14 -8.61
CA ARG A 101 11.53 4.44 -7.63
C ARG A 101 10.74 3.42 -6.80
N ARG A 102 9.59 3.83 -6.25
CA ARG A 102 8.73 2.93 -5.48
C ARG A 102 8.20 1.76 -6.32
N ALA A 103 7.92 1.97 -7.61
CA ALA A 103 7.54 0.90 -8.52
C ALA A 103 8.69 -0.10 -8.72
N THR A 104 9.92 0.38 -8.93
CA THR A 104 11.09 -0.51 -9.06
C THR A 104 11.39 -1.29 -7.78
N GLU A 105 11.20 -0.69 -6.60
CA GLU A 105 11.31 -1.39 -5.32
C GLU A 105 10.23 -2.47 -5.16
N ALA A 106 8.99 -2.17 -5.55
CA ALA A 106 7.89 -3.12 -5.53
C ALA A 106 8.15 -4.31 -6.48
N GLU A 107 8.68 -4.08 -7.69
CA GLU A 107 9.10 -5.16 -8.59
C GLU A 107 10.20 -6.04 -7.97
N GLY A 108 11.15 -5.44 -7.23
CA GLY A 108 12.15 -6.18 -6.47
C GLY A 108 11.53 -7.09 -5.40
N LEU A 109 10.56 -6.58 -4.65
CA LEU A 109 9.84 -7.34 -3.62
C LEU A 109 9.00 -8.47 -4.22
N VAL A 110 8.39 -8.28 -5.39
CA VAL A 110 7.66 -9.35 -6.10
C VAL A 110 8.61 -10.49 -6.46
N LYS A 111 9.80 -10.20 -6.99
CA LYS A 111 10.82 -11.23 -7.30
C LYS A 111 11.26 -12.01 -6.06
N VAL A 112 11.43 -11.33 -4.92
CA VAL A 112 11.78 -11.97 -3.64
C VAL A 112 10.63 -12.86 -3.16
N LYS A 113 9.38 -12.36 -3.23
CA LYS A 113 8.18 -13.14 -2.88
C LYS A 113 8.07 -14.40 -3.73
N ASP A 114 8.23 -14.30 -5.05
CA ASP A 114 8.14 -15.44 -5.95
C ASP A 114 9.25 -16.47 -5.65
N SER A 115 10.47 -16.01 -5.35
CA SER A 115 11.56 -16.90 -4.91
C SER A 115 11.26 -17.63 -3.60
N ILE A 116 10.60 -16.98 -2.65
CA ILE A 116 10.17 -17.62 -1.39
C ILE A 116 9.10 -18.66 -1.66
N ILE A 117 8.11 -18.35 -2.51
CA ILE A 117 7.04 -19.28 -2.89
C ILE A 117 7.63 -20.53 -3.57
N ASP A 118 8.59 -20.36 -4.49
CA ASP A 118 9.24 -21.48 -5.15
C ASP A 118 10.04 -22.36 -4.18
N LYS A 119 10.74 -21.74 -3.21
CA LYS A 119 11.43 -22.49 -2.15
C LYS A 119 10.46 -23.25 -1.26
N GLN A 120 9.34 -22.63 -0.88
CA GLN A 120 8.30 -23.30 -0.10
C GLN A 120 7.69 -24.47 -0.88
N ARG A 121 7.39 -24.31 -2.17
CA ARG A 121 6.90 -25.39 -3.02
C ARG A 121 7.87 -26.56 -3.11
N LYS A 122 9.18 -26.28 -3.29
CA LYS A 122 10.22 -27.33 -3.30
C LYS A 122 10.27 -28.08 -1.97
N PHE A 123 10.27 -27.35 -0.86
CA PHE A 123 10.30 -27.95 0.48
C PHE A 123 9.05 -28.79 0.78
N SER A 124 7.85 -28.30 0.40
CA SER A 124 6.61 -29.08 0.52
C SER A 124 6.67 -30.37 -0.28
N LYS A 125 7.19 -30.32 -1.51
CA LYS A 125 7.34 -31.51 -2.35
C LYS A 125 8.34 -32.51 -1.76
N GLU A 126 9.48 -32.04 -1.24
CA GLU A 126 10.46 -32.91 -0.56
C GLU A 126 9.82 -33.62 0.66
N LEU A 127 9.00 -32.91 1.43
CA LEU A 127 8.26 -33.46 2.57
C LEU A 127 7.21 -34.49 2.15
N GLU A 128 6.47 -34.21 1.07
CA GLU A 128 5.50 -35.16 0.49
C GLU A 128 6.20 -36.43 0.01
N ASP A 129 7.32 -36.31 -0.70
CA ASP A 129 8.13 -37.44 -1.17
C ASP A 129 8.68 -38.27 0.01
N GLU A 130 9.12 -37.61 1.10
CA GLU A 130 9.63 -38.29 2.30
C GLU A 130 8.51 -39.02 3.05
N VAL A 131 7.33 -38.40 3.20
CA VAL A 131 6.14 -39.04 3.79
C VAL A 131 5.70 -40.24 2.96
N GLN A 132 5.71 -40.13 1.63
CA GLN A 132 5.36 -41.23 0.74
C GLN A 132 6.34 -42.40 0.89
N ASN A 133 7.64 -42.11 0.99
CA ASN A 133 8.67 -43.13 1.25
C ASN A 133 8.47 -43.82 2.59
N ILE A 134 8.25 -43.06 3.67
CA ILE A 134 8.02 -43.62 5.02
C ILE A 134 6.75 -44.48 5.02
N THR A 135 5.68 -44.02 4.37
CA THR A 135 4.43 -44.78 4.24
C THR A 135 4.67 -46.12 3.54
N GLY A 136 5.43 -46.12 2.43
CA GLY A 136 5.82 -47.34 1.74
C GLY A 136 6.62 -48.32 2.63
N VAL A 137 7.55 -47.81 3.45
CA VAL A 137 8.30 -48.63 4.42
C VAL A 137 7.37 -49.21 5.50
N VAL A 138 6.43 -48.42 6.01
CA VAL A 138 5.46 -48.87 7.02
C VAL A 138 4.56 -49.96 6.46
N ASP A 139 4.06 -49.81 5.23
CA ASP A 139 3.22 -50.82 4.60
C ASP A 139 3.98 -52.12 4.31
N HIS A 140 5.25 -52.01 3.92
CA HIS A 140 6.12 -53.17 3.76
C HIS A 140 6.33 -53.91 5.10
N LEU A 141 6.58 -53.17 6.19
CA LEU A 141 6.72 -53.74 7.53
C LEU A 141 5.42 -54.40 8.02
N LYS A 142 4.26 -53.76 7.80
CA LYS A 142 2.96 -54.36 8.14
C LYS A 142 2.72 -55.67 7.39
N SER A 143 3.01 -55.69 6.10
CA SER A 143 2.91 -56.90 5.27
C SER A 143 3.84 -58.01 5.78
N HIS A 144 5.07 -57.65 6.16
CA HIS A 144 6.02 -58.59 6.74
C HIS A 144 5.56 -59.15 8.09
N CYS A 145 5.07 -58.29 8.99
CA CYS A 145 4.51 -58.71 10.27
C CYS A 145 3.31 -59.64 10.09
N ALA A 146 2.35 -59.30 9.22
CA ALA A 146 1.20 -60.15 8.93
C ALA A 146 1.61 -61.53 8.39
N LYS A 147 2.68 -61.58 7.58
CA LYS A 147 3.24 -62.85 7.09
C LYS A 147 3.83 -63.68 8.23
N LEU A 148 4.61 -63.06 9.13
CA LEU A 148 5.19 -63.73 10.29
C LEU A 148 4.12 -64.23 11.26
N GLU A 149 3.06 -63.44 11.50
CA GLU A 149 1.91 -63.86 12.30
C GLU A 149 1.20 -65.07 11.67
N GLY A 150 0.99 -65.06 10.35
CA GLY A 150 0.43 -66.20 9.63
C GLY A 150 1.31 -67.46 9.70
N ASP A 151 2.63 -67.30 9.61
CA ASP A 151 3.57 -68.42 9.75
C ASP A 151 3.60 -68.97 11.18
N LEU A 152 3.47 -68.11 12.20
CA LEU A 152 3.34 -68.49 13.60
C LEU A 152 2.05 -69.27 13.86
N CYS A 153 0.90 -68.80 13.36
CA CYS A 153 -0.37 -69.51 13.48
C CYS A 153 -0.28 -70.93 12.89
N LYS A 154 0.29 -71.07 11.70
CA LYS A 154 0.51 -72.40 11.08
C LYS A 154 1.47 -73.29 11.90
N ALA A 155 2.45 -72.70 12.59
CA ALA A 155 3.34 -73.47 13.45
C ALA A 155 2.60 -73.97 14.71
N LEU A 156 1.73 -73.14 15.29
CA LEU A 156 0.88 -73.52 16.42
C LEU A 156 -0.14 -74.61 16.04
N GLU A 157 -0.80 -74.48 14.89
CA GLU A 157 -1.72 -75.52 14.37
C GLU A 157 -1.01 -76.87 14.21
N ARG A 158 0.21 -76.89 13.65
CA ARG A 158 1.00 -78.12 13.55
C ARG A 158 1.42 -78.69 14.91
N ALA A 159 1.67 -77.83 15.90
CA ALA A 159 1.97 -78.28 17.26
C ALA A 159 0.74 -78.95 17.89
N GLU A 160 -0.45 -78.35 17.75
CA GLU A 160 -1.71 -78.95 18.21
C GLU A 160 -2.02 -80.27 17.50
N GLU A 161 -1.78 -80.35 16.19
CA GLU A 161 -1.90 -81.62 15.44
C GLU A 161 -0.93 -82.68 15.95
N SER A 162 0.30 -82.31 16.28
CA SER A 162 1.29 -83.22 16.88
C SER A 162 0.84 -83.73 18.24
N ASP A 163 0.25 -82.88 19.07
CA ASP A 163 -0.27 -83.28 20.38
C ASP A 163 -1.49 -84.20 20.23
N LYS A 164 -2.44 -83.87 19.34
CA LYS A 164 -3.58 -84.76 19.00
C LYS A 164 -3.11 -86.13 18.49
N LEU A 165 -2.07 -86.16 17.65
CA LEU A 165 -1.47 -87.41 17.17
C LEU A 165 -0.80 -88.20 18.30
N ARG A 166 -0.13 -87.53 19.24
CA ARG A 166 0.43 -88.18 20.44
C ARG A 166 -0.66 -88.79 21.32
N ASP A 167 -1.76 -88.07 21.55
CA ASP A 167 -2.90 -88.56 22.33
C ASP A 167 -3.59 -89.74 21.64
N ALA A 168 -3.80 -89.65 20.32
CA ALA A 168 -4.38 -90.73 19.53
C ALA A 168 -3.47 -91.97 19.51
N LEU A 169 -2.15 -91.79 19.44
CA LEU A 169 -1.19 -92.88 19.54
C LEU A 169 -1.26 -93.55 20.90
N ALA A 170 -1.25 -92.76 21.99
CA ALA A 170 -1.38 -93.28 23.35
C ALA A 170 -2.68 -94.06 23.56
N SER A 171 -3.80 -93.53 23.07
CA SER A 171 -5.11 -94.21 23.14
C SER A 171 -5.14 -95.49 22.30
N LYS A 172 -4.53 -95.50 21.11
CA LYS A 172 -4.45 -96.70 20.26
C LYS A 172 -3.54 -97.77 20.86
N THR A 173 -2.41 -97.38 21.45
CA THR A 173 -1.54 -98.30 22.19
C THR A 173 -2.31 -98.92 23.36
N ALA A 174 -3.04 -98.12 24.15
CA ALA A 174 -3.87 -98.64 25.24
C ALA A 174 -5.01 -99.57 24.78
N LEU A 175 -5.59 -99.32 23.59
CA LEU A 175 -6.59 -100.21 22.99
C LEU A 175 -5.96 -101.51 22.46
N LEU A 176 -4.77 -101.44 21.85
CA LEU A 176 -4.03 -102.63 21.41
C LEU A 176 -3.65 -103.51 22.60
N ASP A 177 -3.23 -102.91 23.71
CA ASP A 177 -2.95 -103.63 24.96
C ASP A 177 -4.23 -104.33 25.49
N LYS A 178 -5.38 -103.64 25.49
CA LYS A 178 -6.69 -104.23 25.88
C LYS A 178 -7.21 -105.29 24.91
N ILE A 179 -6.95 -105.16 23.61
CA ILE A 179 -7.35 -106.15 22.60
C ILE A 179 -6.47 -107.39 22.71
N ALA A 180 -5.16 -107.23 22.96
CA ALA A 180 -4.27 -108.33 23.26
C ALA A 180 -4.69 -109.11 24.53
N GLU A 181 -5.29 -108.43 25.51
CA GLU A 181 -5.88 -109.05 26.70
C GLU A 181 -7.23 -109.74 26.46
N SER A 182 -7.99 -109.35 25.43
CA SER A 182 -9.38 -109.80 25.21
C SER A 182 -9.61 -110.71 23.99
N SER A 183 -8.60 -110.97 23.15
CA SER A 183 -8.79 -111.73 21.90
C SER A 183 -8.82 -113.27 22.06
N LYS A 184 -9.41 -113.79 23.14
CA LYS A 184 -9.75 -115.22 23.25
C LYS A 184 -11.20 -115.44 22.84
N GLY A 185 -11.41 -115.45 21.51
CA GLY A 185 -12.59 -116.03 20.86
C GLY A 185 -13.69 -115.02 20.51
N VAL A 186 -13.77 -114.65 19.24
CA VAL A 186 -15.01 -114.16 18.62
C VAL A 186 -15.12 -114.81 17.23
N SER A 187 -16.25 -115.46 16.98
CA SER A 187 -16.53 -116.31 15.81
C SER A 187 -17.21 -115.54 14.67
N ASP A 188 -17.01 -116.04 13.45
CA ASP A 188 -17.33 -115.41 12.16
C ASP A 188 -18.82 -115.19 11.85
N SER A 189 -19.74 -115.58 12.74
CA SER A 189 -21.18 -115.48 12.50
C SER A 189 -21.77 -114.09 12.82
N GLY A 190 -21.16 -113.32 13.73
CA GLY A 190 -21.59 -111.95 14.03
C GLY A 190 -21.11 -110.91 13.01
N LEU A 191 -19.99 -111.22 12.33
CA LEU A 191 -19.35 -110.33 11.35
C LEU A 191 -20.21 -110.15 10.08
N ALA A 192 -20.93 -111.20 9.67
CA ALA A 192 -21.72 -111.17 8.44
C ALA A 192 -23.00 -110.32 8.57
N ALA A 193 -23.72 -110.43 9.68
CA ALA A 193 -24.94 -109.65 9.94
C ALA A 193 -24.62 -108.16 10.18
N ALA A 194 -23.52 -107.88 10.89
CA ALA A 194 -23.02 -106.52 11.05
C ALA A 194 -22.62 -105.90 9.70
N ASN A 195 -21.92 -106.64 8.83
CA ASN A 195 -21.51 -106.15 7.52
C ASN A 195 -22.68 -105.77 6.60
N GLN A 196 -23.82 -106.46 6.70
CA GLN A 196 -24.99 -106.12 5.87
C GLN A 196 -25.71 -104.85 6.36
N TYR A 197 -25.87 -104.71 7.68
CA TYR A 197 -26.39 -103.48 8.29
C TYR A 197 -25.49 -102.27 8.00
N PHE A 198 -24.17 -102.44 8.09
CA PHE A 198 -23.23 -101.36 7.77
C PHE A 198 -23.26 -100.96 6.30
N LYS A 199 -23.47 -101.91 5.36
CA LYS A 199 -23.60 -101.58 3.93
C LYS A 199 -24.87 -100.77 3.62
N GLU A 200 -26.01 -101.10 4.24
CA GLU A 200 -27.24 -100.33 4.04
C GLU A 200 -27.16 -98.93 4.68
N GLN A 201 -26.51 -98.82 5.85
CA GLN A 201 -26.23 -97.51 6.45
C GLN A 201 -25.21 -96.70 5.65
N GLU A 202 -24.20 -97.35 5.08
CA GLU A 202 -23.21 -96.70 4.20
C GLU A 202 -23.87 -96.14 2.94
N ALA A 203 -24.87 -96.84 2.37
CA ALA A 203 -25.63 -96.36 1.23
C ALA A 203 -26.49 -95.12 1.57
N LYS A 204 -27.26 -95.16 2.67
CA LYS A 204 -28.06 -94.00 3.13
C LYS A 204 -27.18 -92.78 3.45
N MET A 205 -26.08 -93.00 4.15
CA MET A 205 -25.14 -91.93 4.49
C MET A 205 -24.46 -91.35 3.24
N LYS A 206 -24.23 -92.16 2.18
CA LYS A 206 -23.70 -91.66 0.90
C LYS A 206 -24.70 -90.77 0.18
N ASP A 207 -25.98 -91.11 0.19
CA ASP A 207 -27.04 -90.30 -0.43
C ASP A 207 -27.27 -88.99 0.33
N GLU A 208 -27.30 -89.03 1.67
CA GLU A 208 -27.36 -87.82 2.52
C GLU A 208 -26.10 -86.95 2.35
N LEU A 209 -24.91 -87.55 2.23
CA LEU A 209 -23.67 -86.83 1.99
C LEU A 209 -23.64 -86.18 0.59
N ALA A 210 -24.25 -86.79 -0.42
CA ALA A 210 -24.38 -86.21 -1.76
C ALA A 210 -25.30 -84.98 -1.74
N LEU A 211 -26.46 -85.07 -1.07
CA LEU A 211 -27.37 -83.94 -0.85
C LEU A 211 -26.69 -82.83 -0.04
N MET A 212 -25.98 -83.17 1.04
CA MET A 212 -25.25 -82.20 1.86
C MET A 212 -24.11 -81.52 1.07
N LYS A 213 -23.44 -82.23 0.17
CA LYS A 213 -22.43 -81.62 -0.73
C LYS A 213 -23.06 -80.66 -1.73
N GLN A 214 -24.22 -80.99 -2.27
CA GLN A 214 -24.95 -80.09 -3.17
C GLN A 214 -25.41 -78.82 -2.44
N VAL A 215 -26.07 -78.96 -1.28
CA VAL A 215 -26.49 -77.83 -0.44
C VAL A 215 -25.29 -77.00 0.01
N LYS A 216 -24.17 -77.64 0.39
CA LYS A 216 -22.93 -76.94 0.71
C LYS A 216 -22.41 -76.13 -0.48
N SER A 217 -22.44 -76.68 -1.69
CA SER A 217 -21.98 -75.95 -2.89
C SER A 217 -22.88 -74.76 -3.25
N GLU A 218 -24.19 -74.90 -3.06
CA GLU A 218 -25.16 -73.81 -3.25
C GLU A 218 -24.99 -72.72 -2.18
N LEU A 219 -24.76 -73.10 -0.92
CA LEU A 219 -24.45 -72.19 0.17
C LEU A 219 -23.09 -71.50 -0.04
N GLU A 220 -22.04 -72.20 -0.46
CA GLU A 220 -20.74 -71.59 -0.76
C GLU A 220 -20.82 -70.59 -1.91
N LYS A 221 -21.65 -70.87 -2.91
CA LYS A 221 -21.92 -69.95 -4.01
C LYS A 221 -22.66 -68.70 -3.51
N ALA A 222 -23.73 -68.87 -2.75
CA ALA A 222 -24.48 -67.76 -2.15
C ALA A 222 -23.59 -66.94 -1.19
N LEU A 223 -22.73 -67.58 -0.41
CA LEU A 223 -21.82 -66.92 0.53
C LEU A 223 -20.78 -66.09 -0.24
N LYS A 224 -20.25 -66.60 -1.36
CA LYS A 224 -19.37 -65.82 -2.25
C LYS A 224 -20.09 -64.61 -2.86
N GLU A 225 -21.29 -64.78 -3.39
CA GLU A 225 -22.10 -63.69 -3.94
C GLU A 225 -22.39 -62.62 -2.87
N MET A 226 -22.82 -63.02 -1.68
CA MET A 226 -23.03 -62.13 -0.53
C MET A 226 -21.74 -61.44 -0.06
N THR A 227 -20.60 -62.12 -0.12
CA THR A 227 -19.29 -61.53 0.24
C THR A 227 -18.89 -60.47 -0.79
N THR A 228 -19.09 -60.74 -2.08
CA THR A 228 -18.83 -59.75 -3.14
C THR A 228 -19.75 -58.54 -3.04
N GLU A 229 -21.03 -58.74 -2.72
CA GLU A 229 -21.97 -57.65 -2.51
C GLU A 229 -21.63 -56.82 -1.26
N ARG A 230 -21.25 -57.48 -0.16
CA ARG A 230 -20.73 -56.83 1.05
C ARG A 230 -19.49 -55.98 0.73
N ASP A 231 -18.53 -56.51 -0.02
CA ASP A 231 -17.28 -55.79 -0.34
C ASP A 231 -17.55 -54.59 -1.26
N ASN A 232 -18.47 -54.72 -2.21
CA ASN A 232 -18.92 -53.61 -3.05
C ASN A 232 -19.65 -52.53 -2.22
N LEU A 233 -20.53 -52.92 -1.30
CA LEU A 233 -21.21 -51.99 -0.39
C LEU A 233 -20.21 -51.31 0.57
N GLN A 234 -19.22 -52.05 1.07
CA GLN A 234 -18.16 -51.52 1.92
C GLN A 234 -17.32 -50.49 1.16
N SER A 235 -16.93 -50.77 -0.09
CA SER A 235 -16.24 -49.82 -0.96
C SER A 235 -17.07 -48.56 -1.20
N ASN A 236 -18.38 -48.70 -1.49
CA ASN A 236 -19.28 -47.57 -1.66
C ASN A 236 -19.43 -46.73 -0.37
N ILE A 237 -19.50 -47.39 0.80
CA ILE A 237 -19.57 -46.70 2.10
C ILE A 237 -18.26 -45.95 2.38
N GLU A 238 -17.11 -46.52 2.05
CA GLU A 238 -15.80 -45.86 2.22
C GLU A 238 -15.66 -44.65 1.29
N GLU A 239 -16.12 -44.76 0.04
CA GLU A 239 -16.14 -43.65 -0.92
C GLU A 239 -17.10 -42.54 -0.50
N GLN A 240 -18.31 -42.89 -0.04
CA GLN A 240 -19.25 -41.95 0.56
C GLN A 240 -18.69 -41.33 1.84
N SER A 241 -17.98 -42.09 2.67
CA SER A 241 -17.34 -41.58 3.89
C SER A 241 -16.23 -40.58 3.57
N LYS A 242 -15.40 -40.84 2.54
CA LYS A 242 -14.40 -39.89 2.03
C LYS A 242 -15.08 -38.62 1.52
N SER A 243 -16.13 -38.74 0.72
CA SER A 243 -16.92 -37.61 0.22
C SER A 243 -17.55 -36.80 1.36
N ILE A 244 -18.08 -37.46 2.40
CA ILE A 244 -18.62 -36.82 3.60
C ILE A 244 -17.50 -36.10 4.38
N VAL A 245 -16.30 -36.67 4.49
CA VAL A 245 -15.16 -36.01 5.14
C VAL A 245 -14.74 -34.77 4.36
N GLU A 246 -14.63 -34.85 3.03
CA GLU A 246 -14.33 -33.70 2.17
C GLU A 246 -15.42 -32.63 2.25
N LEU A 247 -16.69 -33.02 2.31
CA LEU A 247 -17.81 -32.10 2.49
C LEU A 247 -17.83 -31.50 3.90
N LYS A 248 -17.49 -32.28 4.94
CA LYS A 248 -17.32 -31.77 6.31
C LYS A 248 -16.17 -30.79 6.39
N GLU A 249 -15.06 -31.04 5.69
CA GLU A 249 -13.93 -30.13 5.61
C GLU A 249 -14.29 -28.86 4.83
N LYS A 250 -14.98 -28.98 3.70
CA LYS A 250 -15.53 -27.83 2.96
C LYS A 250 -16.53 -27.03 3.80
N CYS A 251 -17.42 -27.70 4.52
CA CYS A 251 -18.36 -27.06 5.45
C CYS A 251 -17.62 -26.44 6.64
N ALA A 252 -16.58 -27.06 7.18
CA ALA A 252 -15.73 -26.49 8.22
C ALA A 252 -14.94 -25.27 7.70
N ASN A 253 -14.48 -25.30 6.45
CA ASN A 253 -13.81 -24.21 5.74
C ASN A 253 -14.79 -23.07 5.42
N LEU A 254 -16.03 -23.37 5.06
CA LEU A 254 -17.09 -22.39 4.86
C LEU A 254 -17.62 -21.85 6.19
N GLU A 255 -17.71 -22.67 7.24
CA GLU A 255 -18.08 -22.23 8.58
C GLU A 255 -16.96 -21.41 9.23
N THR A 256 -15.69 -21.72 8.98
CA THR A 256 -14.56 -20.86 9.35
C THR A 256 -14.59 -19.58 8.52
N ALA A 257 -14.80 -19.62 7.20
CA ALA A 257 -14.94 -18.42 6.38
C ALA A 257 -16.17 -17.56 6.77
N VAL A 258 -17.29 -18.17 7.19
CA VAL A 258 -18.49 -17.48 7.67
C VAL A 258 -18.35 -17.01 9.12
N LYS A 259 -17.62 -17.73 9.98
CA LYS A 259 -17.22 -17.24 11.30
C LYS A 259 -16.18 -16.13 11.17
N GLU A 260 -15.31 -16.17 10.18
CA GLU A 260 -14.35 -15.11 9.84
C GLU A 260 -15.07 -13.90 9.24
N SER A 261 -16.12 -14.08 8.41
CA SER A 261 -16.92 -12.96 7.89
C SER A 261 -17.93 -12.40 8.91
N LYS A 262 -18.47 -13.23 9.82
CA LYS A 262 -19.31 -12.76 10.94
C LYS A 262 -18.47 -12.20 12.11
N ASN A 263 -17.22 -12.60 12.27
CA ASN A 263 -16.26 -11.99 13.20
C ASN A 263 -15.55 -10.77 12.60
N SER A 264 -15.45 -10.62 11.27
CA SER A 264 -14.98 -9.36 10.66
C SER A 264 -15.98 -8.22 10.84
N ASP A 265 -17.29 -8.53 10.97
CA ASP A 265 -18.33 -7.51 11.19
C ASP A 265 -18.82 -7.37 12.65
N LYS A 266 -18.48 -8.29 13.57
CA LYS A 266 -18.85 -8.16 15.00
C LYS A 266 -17.74 -8.42 16.02
N ARG A 267 -16.51 -8.77 15.62
CA ARG A 267 -15.32 -8.84 16.51
C ARG A 267 -14.21 -7.83 16.17
N SER A 268 -14.42 -6.88 15.25
CA SER A 268 -13.52 -5.71 15.11
C SER A 268 -13.65 -4.69 16.25
N LYS A 269 -14.40 -5.02 17.31
CA LYS A 269 -14.54 -4.17 18.49
C LYS A 269 -14.05 -4.74 19.81
N ASN A 270 -13.50 -5.97 19.91
CA ASN A 270 -13.12 -6.44 21.26
C ASN A 270 -11.99 -7.49 21.45
N ASP A 271 -11.21 -7.94 20.46
CA ASP A 271 -10.18 -8.97 20.75
C ASP A 271 -8.84 -8.83 20.01
N MET A 272 -8.41 -7.61 19.69
CA MET A 272 -7.02 -7.33 19.26
C MET A 272 -6.31 -6.44 20.27
N ASN A 273 -6.11 -6.94 21.50
CA ASN A 273 -5.38 -6.19 22.53
C ASN A 273 -4.33 -6.99 23.33
N SER A 274 -3.71 -8.04 22.76
CA SER A 274 -2.66 -8.74 23.53
C SER A 274 -1.40 -9.20 22.78
N ARG A 275 -1.23 -8.97 21.47
CA ARG A 275 0.06 -9.27 20.79
C ARG A 275 0.48 -8.26 19.70
N LEU A 276 0.28 -6.98 19.96
CA LEU A 276 1.09 -5.92 19.32
C LEU A 276 2.26 -5.61 20.25
N ILE A 277 3.46 -5.91 19.78
CA ILE A 277 4.71 -5.59 20.49
C ILE A 277 5.01 -4.12 20.23
N GLY A 278 4.33 -3.29 21.01
CA GLY A 278 4.79 -1.99 21.50
C GLY A 278 4.85 -2.07 23.04
N PRO A 279 5.29 -1.02 23.75
CA PRO A 279 5.46 -1.08 25.20
C PRO A 279 4.14 -1.51 25.84
N ALA A 280 4.17 -2.66 26.53
CA ALA A 280 2.99 -3.29 27.09
C ALA A 280 2.19 -2.27 27.92
N LEU A 281 0.88 -2.20 27.66
CA LEU A 281 0.00 -1.38 28.48
C LEU A 281 0.08 -1.86 29.94
N PRO A 282 0.10 -0.93 30.91
CA PRO A 282 0.29 -1.27 32.31
C PRO A 282 -0.70 -2.36 32.80
N PRO A 283 -0.26 -3.31 33.66
CA PRO A 283 -1.05 -4.49 34.06
C PRO A 283 -2.46 -4.20 34.60
N TRP A 284 -2.71 -3.01 35.13
CA TRP A 284 -4.01 -2.59 35.67
C TRP A 284 -5.08 -2.28 34.61
N LEU A 285 -4.74 -2.28 33.32
CA LEU A 285 -5.67 -2.13 32.19
C LEU A 285 -6.08 -3.46 31.53
N LEU A 286 -5.36 -4.56 31.81
CA LEU A 286 -5.60 -5.88 31.22
C LEU A 286 -6.36 -6.84 32.15
N GLU A 287 -6.43 -6.54 33.44
CA GLU A 287 -7.21 -7.32 34.39
C GLU A 287 -8.63 -6.77 34.54
N GLU A 288 -9.58 -7.25 33.72
CA GLU A 288 -10.96 -7.36 34.21
C GLU A 288 -10.97 -8.42 35.31
N LYS A 289 -10.66 -7.99 36.54
CA LYS A 289 -10.87 -8.84 37.72
C LYS A 289 -12.35 -9.20 37.77
N LYS A 290 -12.68 -10.45 37.40
CA LYS A 290 -13.94 -11.05 37.83
C LYS A 290 -13.96 -10.96 39.36
N PRO A 291 -15.00 -10.36 39.96
CA PRO A 291 -15.07 -10.22 41.40
C PRO A 291 -14.98 -11.61 42.02
N ASP A 292 -14.08 -11.77 42.97
CA ASP A 292 -13.84 -13.02 43.67
C ASP A 292 -15.16 -13.43 44.36
N PRO A 293 -15.69 -14.65 44.17
CA PRO A 293 -16.97 -15.06 44.76
C PRO A 293 -17.02 -14.84 46.29
N ASN A 294 -15.85 -14.92 46.93
CA ASN A 294 -15.65 -14.66 48.35
C ASN A 294 -15.82 -13.17 48.76
N GLU A 295 -15.61 -12.22 47.85
CA GLU A 295 -15.83 -10.79 48.13
C GLU A 295 -17.31 -10.43 48.03
N ILE A 296 -18.06 -11.08 47.13
CA ILE A 296 -19.51 -10.89 46.99
C ILE A 296 -20.25 -11.41 48.23
N GLU A 297 -19.86 -12.58 48.74
CA GLU A 297 -20.40 -13.10 50.01
C GLU A 297 -20.07 -12.20 51.21
N LYS A 298 -18.85 -11.64 51.26
CA LYS A 298 -18.48 -10.67 52.31
C LYS A 298 -19.27 -9.37 52.21
N LEU A 299 -19.50 -8.84 51.00
CA LEU A 299 -20.32 -7.65 50.77
C LEU A 299 -21.79 -7.87 51.15
N ASN A 300 -22.36 -9.04 50.85
CA ASN A 300 -23.72 -9.42 51.25
C ASN A 300 -23.91 -9.50 52.77
N ASN A 301 -22.83 -9.79 53.51
CA ASN A 301 -22.85 -9.89 54.97
C ASN A 301 -22.41 -8.59 55.69
N THR A 302 -22.13 -7.52 54.97
CA THR A 302 -21.65 -6.24 55.54
C THR A 302 -22.82 -5.30 55.86
N ASP A 303 -22.77 -4.62 57.01
CA ASP A 303 -23.82 -3.68 57.43
C ASP A 303 -24.03 -2.53 56.40
N PRO A 304 -25.28 -2.15 56.08
CA PRO A 304 -25.60 -1.13 55.08
C PRO A 304 -24.97 0.25 55.32
N ALA A 305 -24.65 0.66 56.55
CA ALA A 305 -23.97 1.94 56.78
C ALA A 305 -22.52 1.90 56.30
N THR A 306 -21.83 0.78 56.54
CA THR A 306 -20.44 0.56 56.11
C THR A 306 -20.35 0.48 54.58
N LEU A 307 -21.33 -0.15 53.93
CA LEU A 307 -21.42 -0.17 52.46
C LEU A 307 -21.61 1.23 51.88
N ARG A 308 -22.47 2.06 52.49
CA ARG A 308 -22.69 3.46 52.04
C ARG A 308 -21.43 4.31 52.14
N THR A 309 -20.69 4.24 53.24
CA THR A 309 -19.41 4.95 53.38
C THR A 309 -18.40 4.49 52.33
N ARG A 310 -18.33 3.18 52.08
CA ARG A 310 -17.42 2.62 51.07
C ARG A 310 -17.79 3.02 49.64
N VAL A 311 -19.09 3.14 49.33
CA VAL A 311 -19.56 3.67 48.05
C VAL A 311 -19.14 5.13 47.88
N ILE A 312 -19.32 5.98 48.89
CA ILE A 312 -18.91 7.39 48.84
C ILE A 312 -17.39 7.52 48.62
N ASP A 313 -16.58 6.72 49.33
CA ASP A 313 -15.13 6.72 49.14
C ASP A 313 -14.72 6.24 47.73
N LEU A 314 -15.42 5.25 47.18
CA LEU A 314 -15.19 4.76 45.82
C LEU A 314 -15.61 5.80 44.78
N GLU A 315 -16.73 6.49 44.97
CA GLU A 315 -17.17 7.59 44.12
C GLU A 315 -16.15 8.75 44.12
N GLY A 316 -15.58 9.07 45.29
CA GLY A 316 -14.49 10.04 45.42
C GLY A 316 -13.25 9.63 44.62
N LYS A 317 -12.79 8.38 44.76
CA LYS A 317 -11.66 7.84 44.00
C LYS A 317 -11.92 7.81 42.48
N VAL A 318 -13.15 7.49 42.07
CA VAL A 318 -13.56 7.53 40.66
C VAL A 318 -13.50 8.96 40.13
N HIS A 319 -13.89 9.96 40.93
CA HIS A 319 -13.79 11.37 40.54
C HIS A 319 -12.33 11.83 40.38
N GLU A 320 -11.44 11.47 41.32
CA GLU A 320 -10.00 11.77 41.22
C GLU A 320 -9.37 11.11 39.98
N LEU A 321 -9.71 9.85 39.70
CA LEU A 321 -9.24 9.15 38.51
C LEU A 321 -9.71 9.84 37.23
N LYS A 322 -10.95 10.34 37.19
CA LYS A 322 -11.45 11.12 36.04
C LYS A 322 -10.63 12.39 35.82
N GLN A 323 -10.34 13.14 36.88
CA GLN A 323 -9.50 14.35 36.77
C GLN A 323 -8.08 14.03 36.27
N LEU A 324 -7.48 12.94 36.76
CA LEU A 324 -6.17 12.48 36.33
C LEU A 324 -6.15 12.04 34.86
N VAL A 325 -7.21 11.38 34.38
CA VAL A 325 -7.34 11.01 32.97
C VAL A 325 -7.40 12.26 32.09
N THR A 326 -8.25 13.23 32.42
CA THR A 326 -8.35 14.49 31.68
C THR A 326 -7.02 15.25 31.64
N TYR A 327 -6.32 15.34 32.77
CA TYR A 327 -4.99 15.96 32.82
C TYR A 327 -3.97 15.24 31.92
N ARG A 328 -3.98 13.90 31.90
CA ARG A 328 -3.09 13.12 31.04
C ARG A 328 -3.42 13.30 29.55
N GLU A 329 -4.70 13.36 29.19
CA GLU A 329 -5.14 13.66 27.83
C GLU A 329 -4.61 15.01 27.35
N ASP A 330 -4.70 16.06 28.19
CA ASP A 330 -4.16 17.38 27.89
C ASP A 330 -2.64 17.40 27.71
N VAL A 331 -1.91 16.66 28.55
CA VAL A 331 -0.44 16.52 28.42
C VAL A 331 -0.08 15.79 27.13
N ILE A 332 -0.78 14.71 26.80
CA ILE A 332 -0.58 13.96 25.55
C ILE A 332 -0.84 14.85 24.34
N LEU A 333 -1.94 15.62 24.34
CA LEU A 333 -2.25 16.57 23.28
C LEU A 333 -1.14 17.62 23.11
N ARG A 334 -0.59 18.14 24.22
CA ARG A 334 0.49 19.13 24.18
C ARG A 334 1.79 18.53 23.64
N ILE A 335 2.13 17.30 24.02
CA ILE A 335 3.28 16.56 23.47
C ILE A 335 3.08 16.31 21.98
N TYR A 336 1.89 15.89 21.56
CA TYR A 336 1.56 15.64 20.16
C TYR A 336 1.73 16.91 19.31
N GLN A 337 1.23 18.05 19.78
CA GLN A 337 1.43 19.34 19.10
C GLN A 337 2.91 19.74 19.00
N GLU A 338 3.71 19.47 20.04
CA GLU A 338 5.15 19.77 20.03
C GLU A 338 5.92 18.85 19.06
N ILE A 339 5.56 17.57 18.99
CA ILE A 339 6.10 16.63 17.99
C ILE A 339 5.76 17.12 16.59
N GLN A 340 4.51 17.52 16.35
CA GLN A 340 4.08 18.03 15.05
C GLN A 340 4.88 19.27 14.64
N LYS A 341 5.07 20.24 15.56
CA LYS A 341 5.89 21.43 15.32
C LYS A 341 7.34 21.08 14.99
N LYS A 342 7.94 20.11 15.70
CA LYS A 342 9.32 19.66 15.44
C LYS A 342 9.44 18.93 14.11
N SER A 343 8.44 18.11 13.76
CA SER A 343 8.37 17.42 12.46
C SER A 343 8.33 18.43 11.31
N SER A 344 7.49 19.45 11.37
CA SER A 344 7.41 20.49 10.33
C SER A 344 8.72 21.30 10.20
N LYS A 345 9.41 21.57 11.32
CA LYS A 345 10.74 22.23 11.28
C LYS A 345 11.82 21.35 10.66
N LEU A 346 11.77 20.04 10.92
CA LEU A 346 12.70 19.08 10.33
C LEU A 346 12.50 19.01 8.81
N GLU A 347 11.26 18.90 8.35
CA GLU A 347 10.92 18.87 6.92
C GLU A 347 11.41 20.13 6.20
N ALA A 348 11.20 21.31 6.79
CA ALA A 348 11.71 22.57 6.24
C ALA A 348 13.26 22.57 6.12
N SER A 349 13.96 22.03 7.13
CA SER A 349 15.42 21.92 7.12
C SER A 349 15.92 20.91 6.08
N GLU A 350 15.17 19.84 5.81
CA GLU A 350 15.49 18.85 4.77
C GLU A 350 15.31 19.41 3.37
N VAL A 351 14.28 20.24 3.15
CA VAL A 351 14.07 20.99 1.90
C VAL A 351 15.23 21.96 1.68
N GLU A 352 15.63 22.73 2.70
CA GLU A 352 16.78 23.64 2.62
C GLU A 352 18.07 22.90 2.30
N ARG A 353 18.34 21.77 2.98
CA ARG A 353 19.49 20.90 2.70
C ARG A 353 19.48 20.41 1.26
N SER A 354 18.31 20.03 0.73
CA SER A 354 18.16 19.56 -0.65
C SER A 354 18.41 20.67 -1.66
N SER A 355 17.92 21.89 -1.39
CA SER A 355 18.20 23.09 -2.19
C SER A 355 19.69 23.44 -2.21
N LEU A 356 20.34 23.45 -1.05
CA LEU A 356 21.79 23.67 -0.95
C LEU A 356 22.59 22.58 -1.67
N SER A 357 22.16 21.32 -1.57
CA SER A 357 22.78 20.20 -2.30
C SER A 357 22.66 20.38 -3.81
N ALA A 358 21.49 20.83 -4.30
CA ALA A 358 21.28 21.16 -5.71
C ALA A 358 22.18 22.32 -6.16
N GLN A 359 22.29 23.38 -5.37
CA GLN A 359 23.20 24.51 -5.63
C GLN A 359 24.67 24.05 -5.69
N VAL A 360 25.11 23.19 -4.77
CA VAL A 360 26.45 22.58 -4.81
C VAL A 360 26.63 21.73 -6.07
N GLY A 361 25.60 21.02 -6.51
CA GLY A 361 25.59 20.26 -7.75
C GLY A 361 25.78 21.15 -8.99
N ILE A 362 25.09 22.29 -9.05
CA ILE A 362 25.23 23.29 -10.11
C ILE A 362 26.65 23.87 -10.09
N LEU A 363 27.13 24.33 -8.94
CA LEU A 363 28.48 24.88 -8.78
C LEU A 363 29.57 23.88 -9.18
N LYS A 364 29.39 22.58 -8.88
CA LYS A 364 30.30 21.52 -9.35
C LYS A 364 30.28 21.37 -10.87
N LYS A 365 29.09 21.43 -11.49
CA LYS A 365 28.95 21.37 -12.95
C LYS A 365 29.59 22.59 -13.62
N GLU A 366 29.37 23.78 -13.09
CA GLU A 366 30.02 25.02 -13.54
C GLU A 366 31.54 24.98 -13.37
N LEU A 367 32.03 24.50 -12.22
CA LEU A 367 33.45 24.29 -11.99
C LEU A 367 34.06 23.30 -13.00
N ASN A 368 33.33 22.22 -13.32
CA ASN A 368 33.76 21.25 -14.32
C ASN A 368 33.70 21.83 -15.74
N ALA A 369 32.73 22.68 -16.06
CA ALA A 369 32.65 23.40 -17.33
C ALA A 369 33.80 24.41 -17.48
N LEU A 370 34.15 25.12 -16.40
CA LEU A 370 35.30 26.02 -16.34
C LEU A 370 36.63 25.24 -16.46
N ARG A 371 36.74 24.03 -15.89
CA ARG A 371 37.89 23.13 -16.09
C ARG A 371 37.95 22.52 -17.50
N GLY A 372 36.80 22.25 -18.11
CA GLY A 372 36.68 21.75 -19.48
C GLY A 372 36.91 22.81 -20.55
N SER A 373 36.73 24.09 -20.21
CA SER A 373 37.14 25.25 -21.01
C SER A 373 38.66 25.49 -20.91
N GLY A 374 39.46 24.46 -21.19
CA GLY A 374 40.90 24.55 -21.34
C GLY A 374 41.32 25.27 -22.63
N ARG A 375 40.90 26.52 -22.83
CA ARG A 375 41.73 27.46 -23.59
C ARG A 375 42.73 28.02 -22.60
N ARG A 376 43.98 27.57 -22.77
CA ARG A 376 45.18 28.14 -22.15
C ARG A 376 45.06 29.67 -22.21
N SER A 377 44.90 30.30 -21.04
CA SER A 377 45.18 31.72 -20.89
C SER A 377 46.34 31.83 -19.92
N GLU A 378 47.36 32.50 -20.41
CA GLU A 378 48.76 32.52 -20.01
C GLU A 378 48.98 33.47 -18.81
N VAL A 379 48.07 33.45 -17.83
CA VAL A 379 48.08 34.37 -16.69
C VAL A 379 48.04 33.54 -15.41
N GLY A 380 49.04 33.75 -14.55
CA GLY A 380 49.19 33.08 -13.25
C GLY A 380 47.93 33.17 -12.39
N TYR A 381 47.81 32.25 -11.44
CA TYR A 381 46.68 32.23 -10.52
C TYR A 381 46.65 33.53 -9.70
N PRO A 382 45.46 34.04 -9.36
CA PRO A 382 45.33 35.16 -8.45
C PRO A 382 46.15 34.95 -7.16
N PRO A 383 46.81 36.00 -6.62
CA PRO A 383 47.75 35.88 -5.49
C PRO A 383 47.18 35.18 -4.27
N GLU A 384 45.88 35.30 -4.02
CA GLU A 384 45.19 34.65 -2.90
C GLU A 384 45.18 33.12 -3.03
N ILE A 385 45.08 32.62 -4.27
CA ILE A 385 45.11 31.19 -4.57
C ILE A 385 46.54 30.64 -4.45
N GLU A 386 47.55 31.40 -4.86
CA GLU A 386 48.95 31.00 -4.68
C GLU A 386 49.32 30.92 -3.19
N ILE A 387 48.88 31.87 -2.38
CA ILE A 387 49.09 31.87 -0.93
C ILE A 387 48.43 30.65 -0.28
N GLU A 388 47.20 30.30 -0.68
CA GLU A 388 46.51 29.14 -0.11
C GLU A 388 47.13 27.81 -0.56
N ILE A 389 47.64 27.72 -1.80
CA ILE A 389 48.40 26.56 -2.28
C ILE A 389 49.67 26.38 -1.46
N GLU A 390 50.42 27.45 -1.20
CA GLU A 390 51.65 27.38 -0.42
C GLU A 390 51.38 27.02 1.06
N ARG A 391 50.28 27.53 1.62
CA ARG A 391 49.81 27.15 2.96
C ARG A 391 49.44 25.67 3.06
N LEU A 392 48.78 25.12 2.04
CA LEU A 392 48.40 23.71 1.97
C LEU A 392 49.63 22.80 1.76
N ARG A 393 50.64 23.24 1.01
CA ARG A 393 51.95 22.57 0.93
C ARG A 393 52.62 22.49 2.30
N GLY A 394 52.71 23.61 3.03
CA GLY A 394 53.27 23.63 4.38
C GLY A 394 52.52 22.75 5.38
N LYS A 395 51.18 22.63 5.27
CA LYS A 395 50.40 21.67 6.08
C LYS A 395 50.73 20.22 5.75
N ARG A 396 50.83 19.89 4.46
CA ARG A 396 51.15 18.53 3.99
C ARG A 396 52.53 18.10 4.48
N ASP A 397 53.52 18.98 4.43
CA ASP A 397 54.89 18.65 4.84
C ASP A 397 55.00 18.43 6.35
N ARG A 398 54.28 19.22 7.16
CA ARG A 398 54.21 18.98 8.61
C ARG A 398 53.55 17.65 8.95
N GLU A 399 52.50 17.28 8.22
CA GLU A 399 51.82 16.00 8.40
C GLU A 399 52.70 14.82 7.98
N TYR A 400 53.46 14.96 6.90
CA TYR A 400 54.47 13.98 6.51
C TYR A 400 55.53 13.78 7.60
N GLN A 401 56.04 14.86 8.20
CA GLN A 401 57.01 14.78 9.30
C GLN A 401 56.41 14.16 10.58
N ARG A 402 55.11 14.33 10.84
CA ARG A 402 54.44 13.62 11.95
C ARG A 402 54.37 12.12 11.70
N ARG A 403 53.96 11.71 10.49
CA ARG A 403 53.91 10.29 10.13
C ARG A 403 55.26 9.63 10.22
N LYS A 404 56.30 10.29 9.72
CA LYS A 404 57.68 9.79 9.79
C LYS A 404 58.18 9.59 11.23
N ARG A 405 57.76 10.44 12.19
CA ARG A 405 58.07 10.26 13.61
C ARG A 405 57.31 9.09 14.23
N ALA A 406 56.02 8.96 13.94
CA ALA A 406 55.22 7.84 14.43
C ALA A 406 55.72 6.49 13.86
N GLU A 407 56.19 6.45 12.62
CA GLU A 407 56.80 5.28 12.00
C GLU A 407 58.10 4.89 12.73
N ALA A 408 58.97 5.86 13.02
CA ALA A 408 60.18 5.61 13.81
C ALA A 408 59.90 5.11 15.24
N GLU A 409 58.86 5.62 15.90
CA GLU A 409 58.44 5.16 17.23
C GLU A 409 57.93 3.71 17.19
N MET A 410 57.25 3.30 16.10
CA MET A 410 56.84 1.90 15.95
C MET A 410 58.03 0.97 15.71
N ASP A 411 59.01 1.39 14.89
CA ASP A 411 60.23 0.62 14.66
C ASP A 411 61.03 0.42 15.97
N GLU A 412 61.07 1.45 16.83
CA GLU A 412 61.72 1.38 18.15
C GLU A 412 61.00 0.40 19.09
N MET A 413 59.66 0.45 19.16
CA MET A 413 58.88 -0.53 19.94
C MET A 413 59.04 -1.96 19.42
N GLU A 414 59.20 -2.16 18.10
CA GLU A 414 59.44 -3.48 17.52
C GLU A 414 60.85 -4.01 17.87
N ALA A 415 61.85 -3.13 17.94
CA ALA A 415 63.18 -3.46 18.43
C ALA A 415 63.17 -3.88 19.92
N GLU A 416 62.49 -3.11 20.77
CA GLU A 416 62.34 -3.43 22.20
C GLU A 416 61.62 -4.77 22.43
N LEU A 417 60.57 -5.05 21.64
CA LEU A 417 59.86 -6.32 21.68
C LEU A 417 60.78 -7.50 21.36
N ASN A 418 61.65 -7.35 20.36
CA ASN A 418 62.60 -8.38 19.97
C ASN A 418 63.69 -8.60 21.04
N GLU A 419 64.18 -7.53 21.66
CA GLU A 419 65.12 -7.64 22.79
C GLU A 419 64.48 -8.37 23.99
N MET A 420 63.22 -8.08 24.29
CA MET A 420 62.49 -8.77 25.36
C MET A 420 62.29 -10.25 25.07
N LYS A 421 62.01 -10.63 23.82
CA LYS A 421 61.93 -12.04 23.41
C LYS A 421 63.26 -12.77 23.60
N GLU A 422 64.39 -12.13 23.27
CA GLU A 422 65.71 -12.73 23.50
C GLU A 422 66.02 -12.88 25.00
N LYS A 423 65.63 -11.92 25.83
CA LYS A 423 65.79 -12.02 27.30
C LYS A 423 64.97 -13.17 27.87
N VAL A 424 63.73 -13.34 27.44
CA VAL A 424 62.88 -14.47 27.85
C VAL A 424 63.53 -15.80 27.45
N LYS A 425 64.02 -15.90 26.21
CA LYS A 425 64.69 -17.10 25.71
C LYS A 425 65.96 -17.43 26.52
N LYS A 426 66.77 -16.43 26.87
CA LYS A 426 67.95 -16.64 27.74
C LYS A 426 67.56 -17.14 29.13
N MET A 427 66.52 -16.58 29.74
CA MET A 427 66.05 -17.07 31.05
C MET A 427 65.51 -18.51 30.96
N GLU A 428 64.85 -18.87 29.86
CA GLU A 428 64.41 -20.25 29.62
C GLU A 428 65.60 -21.22 29.48
N ASP A 429 66.65 -20.81 28.75
CA ASP A 429 67.88 -21.59 28.60
C ASP A 429 68.65 -21.74 29.93
N GLU A 430 68.74 -20.68 30.74
CA GLU A 430 69.33 -20.70 32.09
C GLU A 430 68.55 -21.62 33.05
N LEU A 431 67.21 -21.62 32.98
CA LEU A 431 66.37 -22.54 33.75
C LEU A 431 66.54 -24.00 33.32
N ALA A 432 66.78 -24.24 32.03
CA ALA A 432 67.08 -25.57 31.51
C ALA A 432 68.46 -26.09 31.96
N GLU A 433 69.46 -25.21 32.14
CA GLU A 433 70.75 -25.56 32.73
C GLU A 433 70.66 -25.89 34.22
N ILE A 434 69.87 -25.14 34.99
CA ILE A 434 69.65 -25.41 36.43
C ILE A 434 68.94 -26.77 36.64
N ALA A 435 68.05 -27.17 35.74
CA ALA A 435 67.36 -28.46 35.79
C ALA A 435 68.29 -29.67 35.57
N ASN A 436 69.45 -29.48 34.94
CA ASN A 436 70.45 -30.52 34.65
C ASN A 436 71.58 -30.62 35.69
N ALA A 437 71.52 -29.84 36.78
CA ALA A 437 72.49 -29.94 37.87
C ALA A 437 72.32 -31.26 38.69
N PRO A 438 73.40 -31.95 39.08
CA PRO A 438 73.31 -33.22 39.81
C PRO A 438 72.63 -33.04 41.18
N LYS A 439 71.56 -33.80 41.42
CA LYS A 439 70.84 -33.79 42.70
C LYS A 439 71.74 -34.27 43.84
N PRO A 440 71.80 -33.55 44.98
CA PRO A 440 72.58 -33.98 46.13
C PRO A 440 71.99 -35.22 46.78
N VAL A 441 72.88 -36.10 47.25
CA VAL A 441 72.57 -37.37 47.92
C VAL A 441 71.92 -37.08 49.28
N ILE A 442 70.62 -37.38 49.39
CA ILE A 442 69.83 -37.23 50.62
C ILE A 442 70.27 -38.32 51.60
N HIS A 443 70.93 -37.91 52.68
CA HIS A 443 71.20 -38.75 53.84
C HIS A 443 69.87 -39.15 54.50
N ALA A 444 69.80 -40.36 55.05
CA ALA A 444 68.61 -40.90 55.70
C ALA A 444 68.04 -39.90 56.71
N GLY A 445 66.93 -39.26 56.34
CA GLY A 445 66.36 -38.12 57.05
C GLY A 445 65.92 -38.45 58.47
N ASP A 446 66.16 -37.48 59.34
CA ASP A 446 65.73 -37.42 60.74
C ASP A 446 64.23 -37.80 60.84
N PRO A 447 63.77 -38.57 61.84
CA PRO A 447 62.33 -38.83 62.05
C PRO A 447 61.46 -37.57 62.03
N VAL A 448 62.00 -36.40 62.37
CA VAL A 448 61.32 -35.10 62.24
C VAL A 448 61.08 -34.73 60.76
N ASP A 449 62.05 -34.97 59.88
CA ASP A 449 61.89 -34.72 58.44
C ASP A 449 60.89 -35.68 57.81
N LYS A 450 60.86 -36.94 58.26
CA LYS A 450 59.86 -37.92 57.80
C LYS A 450 58.44 -37.53 58.23
N ALA A 451 58.26 -37.05 59.46
CA ALA A 451 56.97 -36.54 59.92
C ALA A 451 56.53 -35.31 59.12
N ARG A 452 57.45 -34.37 58.87
CA ARG A 452 57.18 -33.18 58.06
C ARG A 452 56.86 -33.51 56.60
N ILE A 453 57.52 -34.51 56.02
CA ILE A 453 57.21 -35.01 54.67
C ILE A 453 55.82 -35.63 54.63
N ALA A 454 55.42 -36.41 55.66
CA ALA A 454 54.08 -36.99 55.73
C ALA A 454 53.00 -35.91 55.87
N GLU A 455 53.21 -34.90 56.70
CA GLU A 455 52.32 -33.73 56.80
C GLU A 455 52.21 -32.99 55.46
N LEU A 456 53.34 -32.71 54.80
CA LEU A 456 53.36 -32.08 53.48
C LEU A 456 52.67 -32.93 52.42
N GLN A 457 52.82 -34.26 52.44
CA GLN A 457 52.08 -35.17 51.55
C GLN A 457 50.57 -35.11 51.80
N THR A 458 50.15 -35.00 53.06
CA THR A 458 48.74 -34.85 53.43
C THR A 458 48.18 -33.52 52.92
N VAL A 459 48.93 -32.42 53.09
CA VAL A 459 48.59 -31.10 52.54
C VAL A 459 48.52 -31.12 51.02
N VAL A 460 49.48 -31.75 50.34
CA VAL A 460 49.48 -31.86 48.86
C VAL A 460 48.28 -32.67 48.37
N ASN A 461 47.91 -33.76 49.04
CA ASN A 461 46.73 -34.54 48.68
C ASN A 461 45.45 -33.74 48.90
N GLN A 462 45.35 -32.97 49.99
CA GLN A 462 44.23 -32.08 50.23
C GLN A 462 44.13 -30.97 49.16
N LEU A 463 45.26 -30.37 48.78
CA LEU A 463 45.32 -29.37 47.71
C LEU A 463 44.96 -29.96 46.34
N ARG A 464 45.25 -31.23 46.08
CA ARG A 464 44.81 -31.92 44.85
C ARG A 464 43.30 -32.12 44.82
N LEU A 465 42.70 -32.53 45.94
CA LEU A 465 41.25 -32.68 46.05
C LEU A 465 40.55 -31.32 45.91
N ASP A 466 41.08 -30.27 46.52
CA ASP A 466 40.56 -28.90 46.39
C ASP A 466 40.68 -28.38 44.94
N ASN A 467 41.78 -28.67 44.24
CA ASN A 467 41.93 -28.33 42.82
C ASN A 467 40.93 -29.07 41.94
N GLU A 468 40.68 -30.35 42.21
CA GLU A 468 39.71 -31.13 41.44
C GLU A 468 38.27 -30.61 41.67
N SER A 469 37.94 -30.24 42.91
CA SER A 469 36.67 -29.57 43.23
C SER A 469 36.51 -28.26 42.47
N LYS A 470 37.53 -27.39 42.51
CA LYS A 470 37.53 -26.11 41.78
C LYS A 470 37.45 -26.28 40.27
N ARG A 471 38.08 -27.33 39.71
CA ARG A 471 37.96 -27.68 38.29
C ARG A 471 36.53 -28.09 37.92
N SER A 472 35.87 -28.87 38.77
CA SER A 472 34.46 -29.24 38.59
C SER A 472 33.56 -28.00 38.62
N GLU A 473 33.75 -27.10 39.60
CA GLU A 473 32.99 -25.85 39.67
C GLU A 473 33.22 -24.96 38.44
N LEU A 474 34.46 -24.88 37.95
CA LEU A 474 34.80 -24.15 36.72
C LEU A 474 34.10 -24.73 35.48
N PHE A 475 33.96 -26.06 35.41
CA PHE A 475 33.24 -26.73 34.33
C PHE A 475 31.76 -26.37 34.36
N ASP A 476 31.13 -26.43 35.53
CA ASP A 476 29.71 -26.04 35.70
C ASP A 476 29.47 -24.57 35.36
N LEU A 477 30.38 -23.67 35.78
CA LEU A 477 30.31 -22.26 35.44
C LEU A 477 30.45 -22.01 33.94
N ARG A 478 31.35 -22.73 33.24
CA ARG A 478 31.48 -22.66 31.78
C ARG A 478 30.22 -23.13 31.09
N SER A 479 29.64 -24.25 31.55
CA SER A 479 28.38 -24.77 30.99
C SER A 479 27.23 -23.77 31.15
N ARG A 480 27.10 -23.13 32.33
CA ARG A 480 26.10 -22.08 32.56
C ARG A 480 26.36 -20.81 31.74
N PHE A 481 27.63 -20.49 31.50
CA PHE A 481 28.00 -19.37 30.64
C PHE A 481 27.58 -19.65 29.18
N GLU A 482 27.90 -20.83 28.65
CA GLU A 482 27.48 -21.25 27.30
C GLU A 482 25.95 -21.23 27.15
N GLU A 483 25.21 -21.72 28.15
CA GLU A 483 23.74 -21.68 28.16
C GLU A 483 23.21 -20.23 28.11
N LYS A 484 23.79 -19.33 28.93
CA LYS A 484 23.42 -17.90 28.91
C LYS A 484 23.80 -17.22 27.60
N SER A 485 24.94 -17.57 27.00
CA SER A 485 25.35 -17.06 25.70
C SER A 485 24.39 -17.49 24.60
N ALA A 486 23.96 -18.75 24.59
CA ALA A 486 22.94 -19.25 23.66
C ALA A 486 21.59 -18.54 23.86
N MET A 487 21.18 -18.30 25.10
CA MET A 487 19.97 -17.55 25.41
C MET A 487 20.05 -16.09 24.92
N LEU A 488 21.22 -15.43 25.08
CA LEU A 488 21.45 -14.09 24.54
C LEU A 488 21.38 -14.04 23.02
N GLU A 489 21.91 -15.06 22.33
CA GLU A 489 21.85 -15.15 20.88
C GLU A 489 20.40 -15.36 20.39
N SER A 490 19.63 -16.20 21.09
CA SER A 490 18.18 -16.33 20.86
C SER A 490 17.45 -15.00 21.03
N LEU A 491 17.69 -14.28 22.13
CA LEU A 491 17.07 -12.98 22.38
C LEU A 491 17.49 -11.94 21.32
N SER A 492 18.73 -11.95 20.86
CA SER A 492 19.19 -11.08 19.77
C SER A 492 18.45 -11.35 18.46
N ASN A 493 18.22 -12.62 18.13
CA ASN A 493 17.46 -13.01 16.95
C ASN A 493 15.98 -12.61 17.07
N ASP A 494 15.38 -12.76 18.25
CA ASP A 494 14.03 -12.30 18.53
C ASP A 494 13.90 -10.78 18.39
N ILE A 495 14.85 -10.00 18.91
CA ILE A 495 14.87 -8.53 18.75
C ILE A 495 14.91 -8.16 17.27
N LYS A 496 15.80 -8.76 16.48
CA LYS A 496 15.88 -8.51 15.03
C LYS A 496 14.58 -8.85 14.30
N ALA A 497 13.90 -9.92 14.71
CA ALA A 497 12.60 -10.28 14.15
C ALA A 497 11.51 -9.24 14.51
N LYS A 498 11.53 -8.71 15.74
CA LYS A 498 10.62 -7.64 16.16
C LYS A 498 10.91 -6.30 15.49
N GLU A 499 12.17 -5.95 15.28
CA GLU A 499 12.54 -4.75 14.52
C GLU A 499 11.99 -4.81 13.09
N ARG A 500 12.11 -5.95 12.40
CA ARG A 500 11.50 -6.15 11.07
C ARG A 500 9.99 -5.99 11.11
N GLN A 501 9.32 -6.62 12.10
CA GLN A 501 7.88 -6.50 12.27
C GLN A 501 7.43 -5.04 12.50
N VAL A 502 8.20 -4.25 13.25
CA VAL A 502 7.92 -2.82 13.47
C VAL A 502 8.08 -2.02 12.19
N VAL A 503 9.11 -2.32 11.38
CA VAL A 503 9.30 -1.68 10.06
C VAL A 503 8.10 -1.98 9.16
N ASP A 504 7.68 -3.24 9.06
CA ASP A 504 6.53 -3.64 8.25
C ASP A 504 5.24 -2.92 8.69
N LEU A 505 4.95 -2.91 9.99
CA LEU A 505 3.79 -2.19 10.54
C LEU A 505 3.86 -0.68 10.29
N THR A 506 5.05 -0.09 10.34
CA THR A 506 5.24 1.34 10.05
C THR A 506 4.97 1.63 8.57
N THR A 507 5.43 0.77 7.67
CA THR A 507 5.13 0.92 6.24
C THR A 507 3.63 0.77 5.96
N GLU A 508 2.96 -0.20 6.60
CA GLU A 508 1.51 -0.39 6.47
C GLU A 508 0.74 0.83 6.98
N LEU A 509 1.14 1.40 8.13
CA LEU A 509 0.56 2.62 8.68
C LEU A 509 0.71 3.80 7.70
N THR A 510 1.91 4.02 7.15
CA THR A 510 2.12 5.11 6.18
C THR A 510 1.27 4.94 4.91
N ASN A 511 1.13 3.71 4.42
CA ASN A 511 0.27 3.40 3.28
C ASN A 511 -1.21 3.70 3.61
N LYS A 512 -1.69 3.28 4.78
CA LYS A 512 -3.06 3.56 5.23
C LYS A 512 -3.33 5.05 5.44
N SER A 513 -2.36 5.79 5.99
CA SER A 513 -2.46 7.25 6.10
C SER A 513 -2.54 7.92 4.73
N SER A 514 -1.74 7.47 3.75
CA SER A 514 -1.81 8.02 2.39
C SER A 514 -3.15 7.73 1.68
N GLN A 515 -3.70 6.53 1.87
CA GLN A 515 -5.03 6.16 1.36
C GLN A 515 -6.13 7.01 1.99
N LEU A 516 -6.04 7.25 3.30
CA LEU A 516 -6.97 8.12 4.02
C LEU A 516 -6.92 9.57 3.51
N GLU A 517 -5.71 10.09 3.25
CA GLU A 517 -5.55 11.45 2.72
C GLU A 517 -6.12 11.59 1.30
N GLN A 518 -6.00 10.55 0.47
CA GLN A 518 -6.58 10.52 -0.86
C GLN A 518 -8.12 10.46 -0.82
N THR A 519 -8.70 9.61 0.04
CA THR A 519 -10.16 9.54 0.19
C THR A 519 -10.74 10.84 0.75
N ILE A 520 -10.03 11.55 1.63
CA ILE A 520 -10.41 12.90 2.08
C ILE A 520 -10.46 13.89 0.90
N LYS A 521 -9.45 13.89 0.03
CA LYS A 521 -9.42 14.76 -1.16
C LYS A 521 -10.58 14.46 -2.13
N GLU A 522 -10.89 13.18 -2.32
CA GLU A 522 -12.04 12.75 -3.13
C GLU A 522 -13.37 13.22 -2.51
N LEU A 523 -13.54 13.05 -1.20
CA LEU A 523 -14.72 13.51 -0.48
C LEU A 523 -14.92 15.03 -0.60
N GLU A 524 -13.84 15.82 -0.45
CA GLU A 524 -13.87 17.28 -0.59
C GLU A 524 -14.27 17.67 -2.02
N SER A 525 -13.78 16.95 -3.04
CA SER A 525 -14.15 17.19 -4.44
C SER A 525 -15.65 16.94 -4.70
N VAL A 526 -16.21 15.89 -4.09
CA VAL A 526 -17.64 15.57 -4.17
C VAL A 526 -18.46 16.64 -3.44
N ARG A 527 -18.02 17.06 -2.24
CA ARG A 527 -18.66 18.13 -1.47
C ARG A 527 -18.72 19.44 -2.28
N LEU A 528 -17.61 19.85 -2.90
CA LEU A 528 -17.58 21.05 -3.74
C LEU A 528 -18.49 20.94 -4.97
N ARG A 529 -18.59 19.74 -5.58
CA ARG A 529 -19.53 19.49 -6.68
C ARG A 529 -20.98 19.59 -6.21
N ALA A 530 -21.31 19.04 -5.05
CA ALA A 530 -22.64 19.12 -4.46
C ALA A 530 -23.02 20.57 -4.13
N ILE A 531 -22.10 21.37 -3.58
CA ILE A 531 -22.31 22.80 -3.32
C ILE A 531 -22.59 23.55 -4.63
N ARG A 532 -21.78 23.32 -5.69
CA ARG A 532 -22.03 23.94 -7.01
C ARG A 532 -23.39 23.55 -7.59
N GLY A 533 -23.75 22.26 -7.53
CA GLY A 533 -25.06 21.79 -7.94
C GLY A 533 -26.20 22.46 -7.15
N GLY A 534 -26.03 22.65 -5.85
CA GLY A 534 -26.96 23.39 -4.99
C GLY A 534 -27.17 24.83 -5.47
N VAL A 535 -26.08 25.56 -5.73
CA VAL A 535 -26.14 26.94 -6.24
C VAL A 535 -26.83 27.01 -7.61
N GLU A 536 -26.58 26.05 -8.50
CA GLU A 536 -27.28 25.95 -9.78
C GLU A 536 -28.78 25.68 -9.61
N THR A 537 -29.17 24.81 -8.67
CA THR A 537 -30.59 24.56 -8.37
C THR A 537 -31.29 25.78 -7.80
N GLU A 538 -30.64 26.56 -6.93
CA GLU A 538 -31.19 27.82 -6.41
C GLU A 538 -31.35 28.86 -7.53
N ARG A 539 -30.38 28.96 -8.43
CA ARG A 539 -30.46 29.82 -9.62
C ARG A 539 -31.64 29.43 -10.51
N TRP A 540 -31.81 28.14 -10.82
CA TRP A 540 -32.93 27.66 -11.63
C TRP A 540 -34.28 27.91 -10.94
N GLN A 541 -34.35 27.77 -9.62
CA GLN A 541 -35.55 28.07 -8.85
C GLN A 541 -35.89 29.57 -8.91
N MET A 542 -34.88 30.45 -8.86
CA MET A 542 -35.07 31.89 -8.99
C MET A 542 -35.55 32.27 -10.40
N ASP A 543 -34.94 31.72 -11.45
CA ASP A 543 -35.36 31.91 -12.84
C ASP A 543 -36.81 31.44 -13.04
N LEU A 544 -37.17 30.26 -12.51
CA LEU A 544 -38.52 29.72 -12.58
C LEU A 544 -39.55 30.62 -11.87
N ASN A 545 -39.19 31.17 -10.71
CA ASN A 545 -40.06 32.10 -9.98
C ASN A 545 -40.22 33.43 -10.72
N SER A 546 -39.17 33.94 -11.36
CA SER A 546 -39.24 35.11 -12.23
C SER A 546 -40.22 34.88 -13.40
N VAL A 547 -40.08 33.74 -14.10
CA VAL A 547 -40.99 33.35 -15.19
C VAL A 547 -42.43 33.22 -14.70
N ARG A 548 -42.67 32.58 -13.55
CA ARG A 548 -44.02 32.48 -12.95
C ARG A 548 -44.61 33.84 -12.64
N THR A 549 -43.80 34.77 -12.15
CA THR A 549 -44.24 36.14 -11.81
C THR A 549 -44.59 36.91 -13.09
N SER A 550 -43.74 36.83 -14.11
CA SER A 550 -44.03 37.42 -15.43
C SER A 550 -45.30 36.83 -16.06
N ASN A 551 -45.50 35.52 -15.97
CA ASN A 551 -46.68 34.86 -16.52
C ASN A 551 -47.97 35.29 -15.79
N ARG A 552 -47.93 35.45 -14.45
CA ARG A 552 -49.06 36.03 -13.69
C ARG A 552 -49.39 37.45 -14.15
N PHE A 553 -48.37 38.28 -14.35
CA PHE A 553 -48.55 39.65 -14.83
C PHE A 553 -49.18 39.69 -16.24
N LEU A 554 -48.65 38.90 -17.17
CA LEU A 554 -49.23 38.77 -18.52
C LEU A 554 -50.66 38.22 -18.49
N SER A 555 -50.95 37.27 -17.60
CA SER A 555 -52.31 36.75 -17.41
C SER A 555 -53.26 37.82 -16.87
N GLN A 556 -52.79 38.67 -15.94
CA GLN A 556 -53.57 39.82 -15.44
C GLN A 556 -53.86 40.82 -16.56
N GLN A 557 -52.85 41.20 -17.36
CA GLN A 557 -53.04 42.08 -18.52
C GLN A 557 -54.01 41.48 -19.53
N THR A 558 -53.90 40.19 -19.81
CA THR A 558 -54.82 39.48 -20.72
C THR A 558 -56.25 39.53 -20.21
N ASN A 559 -56.47 39.34 -18.91
CA ASN A 559 -57.80 39.41 -18.32
C ASN A 559 -58.35 40.85 -18.33
N GLU A 560 -57.52 41.85 -18.12
CA GLU A 560 -57.92 43.26 -18.24
C GLU A 560 -58.33 43.60 -19.68
N LEU A 561 -57.56 43.16 -20.67
CA LEU A 561 -57.90 43.34 -22.09
C LEU A 561 -59.20 42.62 -22.46
N ARG A 562 -59.42 41.40 -21.95
CA ARG A 562 -60.71 40.69 -22.12
C ARG A 562 -61.87 41.49 -21.53
N LEU A 563 -61.69 42.06 -20.33
CA LEU A 563 -62.73 42.87 -19.69
C LEU A 563 -63.03 44.13 -20.53
N ARG A 564 -62.00 44.84 -20.98
CA ARG A 564 -62.16 45.99 -21.87
C ARG A 564 -62.89 45.60 -23.16
N LEU A 565 -62.54 44.46 -23.76
CA LEU A 565 -63.22 43.95 -24.94
C LEU A 565 -64.71 43.72 -24.67
N THR A 566 -65.06 43.03 -23.58
CA THR A 566 -66.47 42.82 -23.21
C THR A 566 -67.22 44.12 -23.01
N THR A 567 -66.62 45.13 -22.36
CA THR A 567 -67.23 46.45 -22.20
C THR A 567 -67.42 47.16 -23.54
N THR A 568 -66.45 47.06 -24.45
CA THR A 568 -66.59 47.65 -25.80
C THR A 568 -67.64 46.92 -26.64
N GLU A 569 -67.78 45.60 -26.49
CA GLU A 569 -68.84 44.81 -27.14
C GLU A 569 -70.22 45.21 -26.61
N GLU A 570 -70.37 45.43 -25.31
CA GLU A 570 -71.60 45.95 -24.70
C GLU A 570 -71.95 47.35 -25.22
N GLN A 571 -70.97 48.28 -25.26
CA GLN A 571 -71.16 49.62 -25.81
C GLN A 571 -71.57 49.57 -27.29
N LEU A 572 -70.96 48.67 -28.07
CA LEU A 572 -71.29 48.48 -29.48
C LEU A 572 -72.70 47.89 -29.66
N ASN A 573 -73.10 46.96 -28.81
CA ASN A 573 -74.46 46.41 -28.81
C ASN A 573 -75.50 47.48 -28.43
N GLU A 574 -75.21 48.35 -27.46
CA GLU A 574 -76.08 49.46 -27.10
C GLU A 574 -76.16 50.50 -28.22
N ALA A 575 -75.04 50.84 -28.86
CA ALA A 575 -75.03 51.72 -30.04
C ALA A 575 -75.85 51.12 -31.20
N ARG A 576 -75.73 49.82 -31.45
CA ARG A 576 -76.56 49.10 -32.44
C ARG A 576 -78.04 49.16 -32.09
N LYS A 577 -78.39 49.02 -30.80
CA LYS A 577 -79.77 49.14 -30.32
C LYS A 577 -80.31 50.55 -30.52
N ASN A 578 -79.54 51.58 -30.17
CA ASN A 578 -79.92 52.99 -30.39
C ASN A 578 -80.11 53.31 -31.87
N LEU A 579 -79.23 52.83 -32.75
CA LEU A 579 -79.41 52.95 -34.21
C LEU A 579 -80.65 52.21 -34.71
N SER A 580 -80.99 51.06 -34.14
CA SER A 580 -82.23 50.34 -34.48
C SER A 580 -83.50 51.08 -34.02
N VAL A 581 -83.44 51.76 -32.87
CA VAL A 581 -84.54 52.62 -32.39
C VAL A 581 -84.70 53.84 -33.29
N LEU A 582 -83.60 54.51 -33.67
CA LEU A 582 -83.62 55.62 -34.63
C LEU A 582 -84.18 55.18 -35.99
N LYS A 583 -83.78 53.99 -36.49
CA LYS A 583 -84.32 53.39 -37.71
C LYS A 583 -85.82 53.11 -37.62
N ASN A 584 -86.32 52.68 -36.46
CA ASN A 584 -87.74 52.42 -36.24
C ASN A 584 -88.56 53.69 -35.93
N ARG A 585 -87.91 54.79 -35.57
CA ARG A 585 -88.53 56.11 -35.35
C ARG A 585 -88.57 56.97 -36.63
N GLY A 586 -87.74 56.64 -37.63
CA GLY A 586 -87.67 57.33 -38.93
C GLY A 586 -88.74 56.90 -39.94
N GLY A 587 -89.95 56.60 -39.48
CA GLY A 587 -91.11 56.25 -40.29
C GLY A 587 -92.19 57.32 -40.30
N GLU A 588 -91.84 58.61 -40.38
CA GLU A 588 -92.80 59.70 -40.62
C GLU A 588 -92.07 60.92 -41.20
N THR A 589 -92.47 61.33 -42.39
CA THR A 589 -91.97 62.49 -43.13
C THR A 589 -92.45 63.80 -42.50
N SER A 590 -91.58 64.80 -42.36
CA SER A 590 -91.94 66.22 -42.58
C SER A 590 -90.70 67.08 -42.75
N ALA A 591 -90.65 67.78 -43.89
CA ALA A 591 -89.71 68.85 -44.16
C ALA A 591 -90.00 70.06 -43.26
N LEU A 592 -88.95 70.81 -42.87
CA LEU A 592 -88.86 72.28 -42.92
C LEU A 592 -87.69 72.81 -42.07
N ASN A 593 -86.84 73.62 -42.72
CA ASN A 593 -86.06 74.75 -42.21
C ASN A 593 -85.31 74.66 -40.86
N GLY A 594 -83.98 74.80 -40.97
CA GLY A 594 -83.28 75.85 -40.24
C GLY A 594 -83.18 75.72 -38.72
N HIS A 595 -82.73 74.58 -38.23
CA HIS A 595 -82.06 74.50 -36.92
C HIS A 595 -80.85 73.58 -37.02
N THR A 596 -79.68 74.06 -36.59
CA THR A 596 -78.53 73.20 -36.32
C THR A 596 -78.90 72.30 -35.17
N ASP A 597 -79.28 71.07 -35.49
CA ASP A 597 -79.65 70.05 -34.53
C ASP A 597 -78.44 69.74 -33.62
N PRO A 598 -78.48 70.04 -32.31
CA PRO A 598 -77.37 69.75 -31.41
C PRO A 598 -77.12 68.23 -31.28
N GLU A 599 -78.06 67.39 -31.71
CA GLU A 599 -77.92 65.94 -31.76
C GLU A 599 -76.93 65.50 -32.86
N LEU A 600 -76.97 66.11 -34.05
CA LEU A 600 -76.01 65.85 -35.14
C LEU A 600 -74.59 66.34 -34.82
N VAL A 601 -74.46 67.45 -34.08
CA VAL A 601 -73.13 67.95 -33.65
C VAL A 601 -72.53 67.05 -32.57
N LYS A 602 -73.37 66.50 -31.67
CA LYS A 602 -72.94 65.47 -30.71
C LYS A 602 -72.57 64.17 -31.41
N GLU A 603 -73.36 63.69 -32.36
CA GLU A 603 -73.04 62.47 -33.13
C GLU A 603 -71.73 62.61 -33.91
N VAL A 604 -71.48 63.77 -34.54
CA VAL A 604 -70.21 64.02 -35.25
C VAL A 604 -69.03 64.12 -34.28
N ALA A 605 -69.22 64.66 -33.08
CA ALA A 605 -68.18 64.69 -32.04
C ALA A 605 -67.90 63.29 -31.45
N GLU A 606 -68.94 62.49 -31.23
CA GLU A 606 -68.88 61.10 -30.78
C GLU A 606 -68.17 60.23 -31.81
N LEU A 607 -68.53 60.37 -33.10
CA LEU A 607 -67.88 59.67 -34.20
C LEU A 607 -66.42 60.10 -34.40
N LYS A 608 -66.08 61.38 -34.17
CA LYS A 608 -64.68 61.84 -34.15
C LYS A 608 -63.88 61.25 -32.98
N SER A 609 -64.50 61.16 -31.81
CA SER A 609 -63.90 60.53 -30.63
C SER A 609 -63.68 59.04 -30.85
N GLN A 610 -64.68 58.32 -31.38
CA GLN A 610 -64.59 56.91 -31.73
C GLN A 610 -63.55 56.65 -32.83
N LEU A 611 -63.46 57.54 -33.84
CA LEU A 611 -62.42 57.47 -34.86
C LEU A 611 -61.00 57.74 -34.30
N GLY A 612 -60.88 58.64 -33.32
CA GLY A 612 -59.64 58.89 -32.60
C GLY A 612 -59.18 57.66 -31.82
N ASN A 613 -60.10 57.07 -31.05
CA ASN A 613 -59.84 55.84 -30.29
C ASN A 613 -59.54 54.66 -31.21
N ALA A 614 -60.22 54.54 -32.35
CA ALA A 614 -59.95 53.52 -33.36
C ALA A 614 -58.57 53.68 -34.01
N LYS A 615 -58.11 54.92 -34.23
CA LYS A 615 -56.74 55.17 -34.71
C LYS A 615 -55.70 54.80 -33.65
N GLU A 616 -55.96 55.11 -32.39
CA GLU A 616 -55.07 54.77 -31.29
C GLU A 616 -54.98 53.26 -31.06
N THR A 617 -56.09 52.53 -31.18
CA THR A 617 -56.07 51.06 -31.12
C THR A 617 -55.36 50.43 -32.31
N ILE A 618 -55.50 50.99 -33.53
CA ILE A 618 -54.73 50.54 -34.69
C ILE A 618 -53.23 50.76 -34.46
N THR A 619 -52.79 51.92 -33.96
CA THR A 619 -51.37 52.16 -33.67
C THR A 619 -50.82 51.22 -32.60
N ASN A 620 -51.64 50.87 -31.60
CA ASN A 620 -51.25 49.90 -30.57
C ASN A 620 -51.18 48.46 -31.12
N LEU A 621 -52.05 48.10 -32.07
CA LEU A 621 -52.01 46.81 -32.76
C LEU A 621 -50.81 46.70 -33.71
N GLU A 622 -50.48 47.77 -34.43
CA GLU A 622 -49.26 47.85 -35.26
C GLU A 622 -47.98 47.72 -34.41
N GLY A 623 -47.97 48.32 -33.21
CA GLY A 623 -46.90 48.13 -32.22
C GLY A 623 -46.79 46.67 -31.77
N ALA A 624 -47.92 46.02 -31.45
CA ALA A 624 -47.95 44.62 -31.06
C ALA A 624 -47.52 43.67 -32.19
N GLU A 625 -47.86 43.96 -33.45
CA GLU A 625 -47.37 43.20 -34.62
C GLU A 625 -45.84 43.31 -34.77
N SER A 626 -45.27 44.48 -34.50
CA SER A 626 -43.81 44.67 -34.50
C SER A 626 -43.14 43.82 -33.41
N GLU A 627 -43.69 43.81 -32.20
CA GLU A 627 -43.18 42.97 -31.10
C GLU A 627 -43.30 41.46 -31.41
N LEU A 628 -44.39 41.05 -32.07
CA LEU A 628 -44.61 39.67 -32.49
C LEU A 628 -43.62 39.26 -33.59
N SER A 629 -43.29 40.17 -34.51
CA SER A 629 -42.24 39.98 -35.52
C SER A 629 -40.85 39.84 -34.90
N GLU A 630 -40.52 40.67 -33.90
CA GLU A 630 -39.27 40.53 -33.14
C GLU A 630 -39.21 39.23 -32.35
N LEU A 631 -40.32 38.78 -31.77
CA LEU A 631 -40.37 37.53 -31.04
C LEU A 631 -40.21 36.33 -31.97
N LYS A 632 -40.78 36.41 -33.18
CA LYS A 632 -40.64 35.40 -34.23
C LYS A 632 -39.19 35.28 -34.71
N THR A 633 -38.51 36.41 -34.94
CA THR A 633 -37.08 36.40 -35.30
C THR A 633 -36.19 35.84 -34.18
N LYS A 634 -36.48 36.17 -32.91
CA LYS A 634 -35.80 35.56 -31.75
C LYS A 634 -36.03 34.04 -31.66
N TYR A 635 -37.26 33.60 -31.92
CA TYR A 635 -37.61 32.17 -31.94
C TYR A 635 -36.90 31.41 -33.07
N ASP A 636 -36.84 31.99 -34.27
CA ASP A 636 -36.12 31.40 -35.41
C ASP A 636 -34.62 31.32 -35.14
N ALA A 637 -34.03 32.34 -34.49
CA ALA A 637 -32.62 32.31 -34.06
C ALA A 637 -32.35 31.20 -33.04
N LEU A 638 -33.25 30.98 -32.07
CA LEU A 638 -33.17 29.88 -31.10
C LEU A 638 -33.24 28.50 -31.78
N ILE A 639 -34.08 28.34 -32.81
CA ILE A 639 -34.15 27.09 -33.59
C ILE A 639 -32.81 26.81 -34.29
N VAL A 640 -32.18 27.84 -34.86
CA VAL A 640 -30.87 27.68 -35.52
C VAL A 640 -29.79 27.29 -34.51
N GLN A 641 -29.77 27.93 -33.33
CA GLN A 641 -28.84 27.56 -32.26
C GLN A 641 -29.06 26.12 -31.77
N LEU A 642 -30.32 25.69 -31.59
CA LEU A 642 -30.66 24.33 -31.20
C LEU A 642 -30.18 23.30 -32.24
N LYS A 643 -30.33 23.59 -33.53
CA LYS A 643 -29.82 22.75 -34.62
C LYS A 643 -28.29 22.67 -34.60
N SER A 644 -27.60 23.79 -34.38
CA SER A 644 -26.14 23.84 -34.28
C SER A 644 -25.63 23.02 -33.09
N VAL A 645 -26.24 23.16 -31.90
CA VAL A 645 -25.88 22.37 -30.72
C VAL A 645 -26.11 20.88 -30.97
N LYS A 646 -27.26 20.50 -31.55
CA LYS A 646 -27.56 19.10 -31.86
C LYS A 646 -26.56 18.49 -32.85
N GLN A 647 -26.10 19.27 -33.83
CA GLN A 647 -25.09 18.83 -34.80
C GLN A 647 -23.71 18.69 -34.14
N ASN A 648 -23.31 19.64 -33.29
CA ASN A 648 -22.04 19.56 -32.55
C ASN A 648 -22.00 18.36 -31.59
N THR A 649 -23.09 18.07 -30.88
CA THR A 649 -23.18 16.89 -30.02
C THR A 649 -23.10 15.59 -30.82
N SER A 650 -23.70 15.55 -32.02
CA SER A 650 -23.61 14.38 -32.90
C SER A 650 -22.20 14.12 -33.43
N VAL A 651 -21.46 15.18 -33.78
CA VAL A 651 -20.07 15.08 -34.24
C VAL A 651 -19.16 14.63 -33.10
N ASN A 652 -19.32 15.22 -31.91
CA ASN A 652 -18.52 14.85 -30.73
C ASN A 652 -18.75 13.38 -30.32
N ASN A 653 -19.99 12.91 -30.36
CA ASN A 653 -20.30 11.50 -30.07
C ASN A 653 -19.69 10.54 -31.11
N SER A 654 -19.58 10.96 -32.38
CA SER A 654 -18.91 10.17 -33.42
C SER A 654 -17.41 10.06 -33.17
N THR A 655 -16.76 11.19 -32.84
CA THR A 655 -15.32 11.21 -32.55
C THR A 655 -14.97 10.44 -31.28
N ASP A 656 -15.83 10.49 -30.27
CA ASP A 656 -15.64 9.72 -29.03
C ASP A 656 -15.83 8.21 -29.26
N SER A 657 -16.77 7.82 -30.14
CA SER A 657 -16.97 6.43 -30.56
C SER A 657 -15.78 5.88 -31.35
N GLU A 658 -15.21 6.67 -32.26
CA GLU A 658 -14.00 6.32 -33.01
C GLU A 658 -12.79 6.20 -32.08
N ARG A 659 -12.65 7.11 -31.11
CA ARG A 659 -11.58 7.08 -30.11
C ARG A 659 -11.70 5.86 -29.18
N LEU A 660 -12.91 5.51 -28.75
CA LEU A 660 -13.17 4.30 -27.97
C LEU A 660 -12.83 3.04 -28.77
N SER A 661 -13.20 2.99 -30.04
CA SER A 661 -12.88 1.87 -30.93
C SER A 661 -11.36 1.71 -31.12
N GLN A 662 -10.64 2.83 -31.23
CA GLN A 662 -9.19 2.85 -31.32
C GLN A 662 -8.53 2.37 -30.02
N LEU A 663 -8.99 2.86 -28.85
CA LEU A 663 -8.48 2.41 -27.55
C LEU A 663 -8.72 0.92 -27.30
N LEU A 664 -9.87 0.39 -27.72
CA LEU A 664 -10.16 -1.05 -27.63
C LEU A 664 -9.25 -1.88 -28.55
N SER A 665 -8.94 -1.37 -29.75
CA SER A 665 -8.00 -2.00 -30.68
C SER A 665 -6.58 -2.04 -30.11
N ASP A 666 -6.14 -0.93 -29.51
CA ASP A 666 -4.80 -0.83 -28.91
C ASP A 666 -4.67 -1.69 -27.65
N LEU A 667 -5.70 -1.74 -26.81
CA LEU A 667 -5.77 -2.65 -25.66
C LEU A 667 -5.68 -4.12 -26.09
N LYS A 668 -6.34 -4.49 -27.19
CA LYS A 668 -6.27 -5.86 -27.71
C LYS A 668 -4.86 -6.21 -28.20
N LYS A 669 -4.19 -5.29 -28.91
CA LYS A 669 -2.79 -5.48 -29.34
C LYS A 669 -1.83 -5.60 -28.15
N GLU A 670 -2.06 -4.81 -27.10
CA GLU A 670 -1.25 -4.88 -25.88
C GLU A 670 -1.45 -6.20 -25.14
N GLN A 671 -2.69 -6.71 -25.09
CA GLN A 671 -2.99 -8.03 -24.55
C GLN A 671 -2.33 -9.16 -25.35
N GLU A 672 -2.33 -9.08 -26.68
CA GLU A 672 -1.64 -10.04 -27.55
C GLU A 672 -0.10 -9.99 -27.37
N SER A 673 0.47 -8.78 -27.24
CA SER A 673 1.91 -8.58 -26.96
C SER A 673 2.31 -9.13 -25.58
N SER A 674 1.48 -8.88 -24.56
CA SER A 674 1.68 -9.38 -23.20
C SER A 674 1.62 -10.91 -23.15
N ALA A 675 0.66 -11.52 -23.86
CA ALA A 675 0.56 -12.97 -23.98
C ALA A 675 1.80 -13.58 -24.67
N ALA A 676 2.28 -12.97 -25.76
CA ALA A 676 3.50 -13.42 -26.44
C ALA A 676 4.75 -13.27 -25.56
N SER A 677 4.82 -12.23 -24.73
CA SER A 677 5.89 -12.05 -23.74
C SER A 677 5.84 -13.12 -22.65
N ALA A 678 4.66 -13.41 -22.12
CA ALA A 678 4.46 -14.46 -21.12
C ALA A 678 4.83 -15.85 -21.67
N GLU A 679 4.50 -16.13 -22.93
CA GLU A 679 4.88 -17.36 -23.61
C GLU A 679 6.40 -17.47 -23.78
N ARG A 680 7.08 -16.37 -24.15
CA ARG A 680 8.54 -16.31 -24.24
C ARG A 680 9.20 -16.53 -22.88
N VAL A 681 8.67 -15.95 -21.80
CA VAL A 681 9.16 -16.18 -20.44
C VAL A 681 8.99 -17.65 -20.06
N SER A 682 7.84 -18.26 -20.36
CA SER A 682 7.59 -19.69 -20.11
C SER A 682 8.59 -20.59 -20.86
N GLN A 683 8.91 -20.28 -22.12
CA GLN A 683 9.92 -20.99 -22.89
C GLN A 683 11.33 -20.85 -22.29
N LEU A 684 11.72 -19.64 -21.87
CA LEU A 684 13.01 -19.40 -21.23
C LEU A 684 13.13 -20.12 -19.88
N THR A 685 12.04 -20.17 -19.09
CA THR A 685 12.01 -20.92 -17.83
C THR A 685 12.18 -22.43 -18.07
N LYS A 686 11.57 -22.98 -19.13
CA LYS A 686 11.81 -24.39 -19.54
C LYS A 686 13.26 -24.65 -19.92
N GLN A 687 13.85 -23.77 -20.72
CA GLN A 687 15.27 -23.88 -21.10
C GLN A 687 16.21 -23.81 -19.89
N LEU A 688 15.90 -22.94 -18.92
CA LEU A 688 16.65 -22.86 -17.66
C LEU A 688 16.55 -24.17 -16.86
N ALA A 689 15.36 -24.75 -16.74
CA ALA A 689 15.17 -26.02 -16.06
C ALA A 689 15.95 -27.17 -16.73
N GLU A 690 15.97 -27.22 -18.07
CA GLU A 690 16.76 -28.19 -18.85
C GLU A 690 18.28 -28.00 -18.66
N LEU A 691 18.74 -26.76 -18.53
CA LEU A 691 20.14 -26.46 -18.22
C LEU A 691 20.50 -26.83 -16.77
N GLU A 692 19.60 -26.64 -15.82
CA GLU A 692 19.81 -27.05 -14.43
C GLU A 692 19.87 -28.57 -14.26
N THR A 693 19.03 -29.31 -15.00
CA THR A 693 19.08 -30.78 -15.00
C THR A 693 20.37 -31.29 -15.63
N THR A 694 20.76 -30.79 -16.80
CA THR A 694 22.05 -31.16 -17.44
C THR A 694 23.26 -30.78 -16.57
N LEU A 695 23.22 -29.65 -15.87
CA LEU A 695 24.27 -29.27 -14.92
C LEU A 695 24.31 -30.21 -13.70
N SER A 696 23.16 -30.66 -13.21
CA SER A 696 23.08 -31.62 -12.12
C SER A 696 23.59 -33.00 -12.53
N GLU A 697 23.23 -33.47 -13.72
CA GLU A 697 23.73 -34.71 -14.31
C GLU A 697 25.25 -34.68 -14.52
N THR A 698 25.80 -33.57 -15.03
CA THR A 698 27.25 -33.42 -15.21
C THR A 698 28.00 -33.37 -13.88
N ARG A 699 27.45 -32.71 -12.85
CA ARG A 699 28.00 -32.77 -11.48
C ARG A 699 27.98 -34.19 -10.91
N GLN A 700 26.90 -34.93 -11.13
CA GLN A 700 26.79 -36.32 -10.66
C GLN A 700 27.78 -37.24 -11.37
N ARG A 701 27.96 -37.07 -12.69
CA ARG A 701 29.02 -37.78 -13.45
C ARG A 701 30.41 -37.42 -12.97
N LEU A 702 30.70 -36.14 -12.73
CA LEU A 702 32.00 -35.70 -12.19
C LEU A 702 32.27 -36.32 -10.81
N ASN A 703 31.28 -36.33 -9.92
CA ASN A 703 31.40 -36.97 -8.61
C ASN A 703 31.61 -38.49 -8.73
N GLY A 704 30.95 -39.14 -9.70
CA GLY A 704 31.19 -40.54 -10.05
C GLY A 704 32.65 -40.78 -10.44
N VAL A 705 33.16 -40.02 -11.40
CA VAL A 705 34.56 -40.13 -11.87
C VAL A 705 35.56 -39.83 -10.75
N MET A 706 35.30 -38.83 -9.90
CA MET A 706 36.16 -38.51 -8.75
C MET A 706 36.14 -39.62 -7.69
N SER A 707 34.99 -40.24 -7.46
CA SER A 707 34.86 -41.38 -6.56
C SER A 707 35.56 -42.62 -7.11
N GLU A 708 35.49 -42.83 -8.42
CA GLU A 708 36.13 -43.95 -9.11
C GLU A 708 37.65 -43.77 -9.15
N ASN A 709 38.15 -42.55 -9.39
CA ASN A 709 39.57 -42.21 -9.25
C ASN A 709 40.07 -42.43 -7.81
N ARG A 710 39.33 -42.01 -6.78
CA ARG A 710 39.70 -42.31 -5.39
C ARG A 710 39.74 -43.81 -5.10
N ARG A 711 38.87 -44.59 -5.74
CA ARG A 711 38.85 -46.05 -5.62
C ARG A 711 40.06 -46.67 -6.30
N ASN A 712 40.40 -46.20 -7.50
CA ASN A 712 41.59 -46.62 -8.24
C ASN A 712 42.89 -46.22 -7.53
N ASP A 713 42.93 -45.05 -6.87
CA ASP A 713 44.04 -44.60 -6.03
C ASP A 713 44.21 -45.48 -4.78
N LEU A 714 43.09 -45.91 -4.17
CA LEU A 714 43.08 -46.85 -3.04
C LEU A 714 43.51 -48.26 -3.47
N GLU A 715 43.15 -48.71 -4.66
CA GLU A 715 43.60 -49.99 -5.23
C GLU A 715 45.07 -49.94 -5.66
N HIS A 716 45.56 -48.80 -6.17
CA HIS A 716 47.00 -48.57 -6.40
C HIS A 716 47.80 -48.53 -5.10
N ALA A 717 47.23 -47.97 -4.02
CA ALA A 717 47.84 -47.98 -2.69
C ALA A 717 47.88 -49.39 -2.05
N ALA A 718 46.96 -50.28 -2.43
CA ALA A 718 46.94 -51.67 -1.97
C ALA A 718 47.95 -52.59 -2.71
N GLY A 719 48.53 -52.12 -3.82
CA GLY A 719 49.51 -52.87 -4.63
C GLY A 719 50.98 -52.70 -4.21
N CYS A 720 51.31 -51.74 -3.35
CA CYS A 720 52.67 -51.54 -2.85
C CYS A 720 52.83 -52.18 -1.46
N GLN A 721 53.50 -53.33 -1.42
CA GLN A 721 54.01 -53.91 -0.19
C GLN A 721 55.09 -52.99 0.40
N ASP A 722 54.86 -52.42 1.58
CA ASP A 722 55.89 -52.25 2.62
C ASP A 722 55.28 -51.91 4.00
N ALA A 723 55.99 -52.33 5.05
CA ALA A 723 55.51 -52.60 6.41
C ALA A 723 55.05 -51.37 7.25
N PRO A 724 54.14 -51.55 8.22
CA PRO A 724 53.53 -50.46 8.97
C PRO A 724 54.33 -50.06 10.22
N ILE A 725 54.56 -48.76 10.40
CA ILE A 725 55.02 -48.16 11.66
C ILE A 725 53.84 -47.43 12.31
N SER A 726 53.57 -47.76 13.57
CA SER A 726 52.41 -47.36 14.36
C SER A 726 52.56 -45.98 15.04
N PRO A 727 51.48 -45.18 15.15
CA PRO A 727 51.32 -44.16 16.20
C PRO A 727 50.08 -44.46 17.10
N PRO A 728 49.88 -43.74 18.23
CA PRO A 728 49.16 -44.26 19.38
C PRO A 728 47.64 -44.02 19.41
N THR A 729 47.03 -44.87 20.21
CA THR A 729 45.62 -45.21 20.38
C THR A 729 44.74 -44.05 20.89
N LYS A 730 43.71 -43.66 20.13
CA LYS A 730 42.50 -43.00 20.64
C LYS A 730 41.34 -43.99 20.66
N ARG A 731 40.79 -44.17 21.86
CA ARG A 731 39.77 -45.16 22.24
C ARG A 731 38.37 -44.74 21.75
N ALA A 732 37.62 -45.75 21.32
CA ALA A 732 36.32 -45.67 20.64
C ALA A 732 35.19 -45.02 21.45
N ARG A 733 34.32 -44.27 20.76
CA ARG A 733 33.02 -43.79 21.26
C ARG A 733 31.95 -44.82 20.85
N ARG A 734 31.54 -45.67 21.80
CA ARG A 734 30.34 -46.51 21.71
C ARG A 734 29.13 -45.63 21.99
N SER A 735 28.17 -45.59 21.06
CA SER A 735 26.80 -45.15 21.32
C SER A 735 25.99 -46.37 21.74
N THR A 736 25.50 -46.38 22.98
CA THR A 736 24.47 -47.31 23.43
C THR A 736 23.42 -46.53 24.21
N ARG A 737 22.19 -46.57 23.68
CA ARG A 737 20.93 -46.42 24.42
C ARG A 737 20.99 -47.24 25.72
N SER A 738 20.49 -46.68 26.81
CA SER A 738 19.90 -47.48 27.89
C SER A 738 18.81 -46.67 28.59
N SER A 739 17.60 -47.22 28.53
CA SER A 739 16.48 -47.01 29.42
C SER A 739 16.86 -47.34 30.87
N SER A 740 16.29 -46.63 31.84
CA SER A 740 16.20 -47.10 33.23
C SER A 740 14.86 -46.70 33.86
N ASN A 741 13.96 -47.67 33.96
CA ASN A 741 12.97 -47.76 35.05
C ASN A 741 13.70 -48.13 36.34
N PRO A 742 13.24 -47.66 37.51
CA PRO A 742 13.56 -48.28 38.79
C PRO A 742 12.30 -48.90 39.46
N THR A 743 12.45 -50.14 39.89
CA THR A 743 11.62 -50.88 40.87
C THR A 743 12.62 -51.63 41.74
N SER A 744 12.58 -51.76 43.07
CA SER A 744 11.65 -51.42 44.14
C SER A 744 12.43 -51.54 45.46
N GLN A 745 12.06 -50.84 46.53
CA GLN A 745 11.94 -51.46 47.86
C GLN A 745 11.12 -50.60 48.83
N GLN A 746 10.29 -51.30 49.58
CA GLN A 746 9.27 -50.86 50.55
C GLN A 746 9.88 -50.23 51.81
N LEU A 747 9.12 -49.34 52.48
CA LEU A 747 8.78 -49.48 53.91
C LEU A 747 7.61 -48.56 54.29
N PHE A 748 6.85 -49.06 55.26
CA PHE A 748 5.53 -48.64 55.75
C PHE A 748 5.50 -47.31 56.53
N SER A 749 4.26 -46.83 56.70
CA SER A 749 3.64 -46.22 57.90
C SER A 749 3.38 -44.70 57.96
N VAL A 750 2.07 -44.44 58.21
CA VAL A 750 1.30 -43.22 58.53
C VAL A 750 0.98 -42.26 57.39
#